data_AF-A0A812RYS9-F1
#
_entry.id   AF-A0A812RYS9-F1
#
_cell.length_a   1.000
_cell.length_b   1.000
_cell.length_c   1.000
_cell.angle_alpha   90.00
_cell.angle_beta   90.00
_cell.angle_gamma   90.00
#
_symmetry.space_group_name_H-M   'P 1'
#
loop_
_entity.id
_entity.type
_entity.pdbx_description
1 polymer ?
#
loop_
_entity_poly.entity_id
_entity_poly.type
_entity_poly.pdbx_seq_one_letter_code
_entity_poly.pdbx_strand_id
1 'polypeptide(L)'
;MIQTSELGPVHWATQKTNLGARGPASQAMQRALKHRPDVKELYQVLLDSEKTAFRAAWTCSRDFAFTSSKRTTSNVFRKRKEDVGVFKTQLQLEAILGGSHQPEAVMQAKNYMSMCLRNDLKEYCYMFNDWLKAPTYLWVESLVSSMSETTWKNEVTVEVQDEPIVGSWAYKAQFCKAARCYAVEKGLYAKDVTREMIEATDLGVRGYAELYASTPAALPQPGGDGSASKTAPKPGGPIPTPSPAPAPKAKGKPGKTEKATLEAMGGQGKVEGNDETGQPETKKPRKGGAGGNVTSKKERELKEFLALEAQSDNCMTAIAADMSANPAAWSWAKDFVQQYKSLRTEIVQLYADTEFFKEAKIGGAFTVDAEQEPEDAGYREAGLPKERIIPVAVYFDGVQYTKNENFLGFYVTNLRTKRQQLVWLLRLSELCSCGCRGWCSVFPLLDHFRRDMCAPHKDLRSCIIDYKADWPAYIELCGFRTWSHNKHPCPLCTVNQTNMRALGTMTLHSCPHSLFDQTAYEELLAATFREIFVPDEDTKLRINAQLRYRRPGRGRCLKQNFPLLGLRKGWRLEPSSSLPDVDDFAKQRCPFSCVFYTGGKDGRVLHLSPFLQIPGVTMNTWCVDVLHTWHYGPMSTFIAHSLRHLLRSPVYRPSASDLDKEEADKLALLTLRAELWSYYKRRRENDEDGMWRKKGTEVWNLSLTMLAGKYLKAKAAETHGLLGFVVDRLEKHAHVLLSAEHANTCDFLLRAGRAAMDFDAVMANGPRAIDERFCGMLFDHYNRFICLCERAGVALLPKCHMMYHMIQRAVQKGNPRMYSTYIDESLNGLIAQICRSVHRRGWALEVYRKLAMMECFQQEANDR
;
A
#
# COMPACT_ATOMS: atom_id res chain seq x y z
N MET A 1 13.37 -5.82 -58.96
CA MET A 1 13.78 -4.43 -59.28
C MET A 1 14.19 -3.66 -58.02
N ILE A 2 13.29 -3.28 -57.10
CA ILE A 2 13.68 -2.52 -55.88
C ILE A 2 14.57 -3.35 -54.92
N GLN A 3 14.20 -4.62 -54.68
CA GLN A 3 14.98 -5.53 -53.84
C GLN A 3 16.37 -5.88 -54.42
N THR A 4 16.54 -5.75 -55.74
CA THR A 4 17.76 -6.08 -56.49
C THR A 4 18.57 -4.83 -56.87
N SER A 5 18.18 -3.65 -56.39
CA SER A 5 18.90 -2.40 -56.66
C SER A 5 20.04 -2.21 -55.66
N GLU A 6 21.17 -1.66 -56.11
CA GLU A 6 22.36 -1.40 -55.25
C GLU A 6 22.03 -0.50 -54.05
N LEU A 7 21.03 0.37 -54.18
CA LEU A 7 20.59 1.29 -53.12
C LEU A 7 19.66 0.60 -52.10
N GLY A 8 19.05 -0.53 -52.45
CA GLY A 8 18.21 -1.34 -51.58
C GLY A 8 16.80 -0.77 -51.28
N PRO A 9 15.90 -1.59 -50.70
CA PRO A 9 14.50 -1.23 -50.49
C PRO A 9 14.28 -0.08 -49.48
N VAL A 10 15.17 0.04 -48.48
CA VAL A 10 15.08 1.09 -47.46
C VAL A 10 15.36 2.48 -48.04
N HIS A 11 16.30 2.58 -48.98
CA HIS A 11 16.62 3.85 -49.65
C HIS A 11 15.41 4.36 -50.45
N TRP A 12 14.86 3.50 -51.32
CA TRP A 12 13.71 3.88 -52.15
C TRP A 12 12.45 4.19 -51.33
N ALA A 13 12.23 3.49 -50.22
CA ALA A 13 11.11 3.77 -49.32
C ALA A 13 11.26 5.10 -48.56
N THR A 14 12.48 5.65 -48.45
CA THR A 14 12.77 6.85 -47.65
C THR A 14 13.25 8.06 -48.46
N GLN A 15 13.38 7.95 -49.78
CA GLN A 15 13.97 8.94 -50.69
C GLN A 15 13.38 10.37 -50.58
N LYS A 16 12.10 10.50 -50.17
CA LYS A 16 11.42 11.80 -49.97
C LYS A 16 11.07 12.11 -48.50
N THR A 17 11.58 11.33 -47.55
CA THR A 17 11.29 11.52 -46.13
C THR A 17 12.40 12.33 -45.46
N ASN A 18 12.04 13.36 -44.69
CA ASN A 18 13.01 14.11 -43.89
C ASN A 18 13.50 13.26 -42.69
N LEU A 19 14.67 12.64 -42.86
CA LEU A 19 15.36 11.83 -41.84
C LEU A 19 16.29 12.65 -40.94
N GLY A 20 16.26 13.98 -41.04
CA GLY A 20 17.03 14.85 -40.16
C GLY A 20 16.64 14.70 -38.69
N ALA A 21 17.54 15.05 -37.77
CA ALA A 21 17.35 14.83 -36.34
C ALA A 21 16.08 15.50 -35.78
N ARG A 22 15.64 16.62 -36.39
CA ARG A 22 14.41 17.36 -36.04
C ARG A 22 13.21 17.02 -36.91
N GLY A 23 13.35 16.12 -37.88
CA GLY A 23 12.30 15.74 -38.82
C GLY A 23 11.13 14.99 -38.15
N PRO A 24 9.94 14.97 -38.77
CA PRO A 24 8.75 14.31 -38.21
C PRO A 24 8.96 12.80 -37.92
N ALA A 25 9.71 12.12 -38.79
CA ALA A 25 10.06 10.70 -38.61
C ALA A 25 10.97 10.50 -37.37
N SER A 26 11.96 11.36 -37.19
CA SER A 26 12.85 11.35 -36.02
C SER A 26 12.06 11.60 -34.72
N GLN A 27 11.14 12.56 -34.69
CA GLN A 27 10.30 12.83 -33.51
C GLN A 27 9.35 11.66 -33.18
N ALA A 28 8.84 10.96 -34.19
CA ALA A 28 8.04 9.76 -33.98
C ALA A 28 8.89 8.60 -33.42
N MET A 29 10.10 8.40 -33.95
CA MET A 29 11.06 7.41 -33.45
C MET A 29 11.48 7.70 -32.01
N GLN A 30 11.78 8.95 -31.66
CA GLN A 30 12.16 9.35 -30.30
C GLN A 30 11.06 9.04 -29.27
N ARG A 31 9.79 9.15 -29.66
CA ARG A 31 8.66 8.73 -28.83
C ARG A 31 8.61 7.22 -28.65
N ALA A 32 8.92 6.45 -29.70
CA ALA A 32 9.02 4.99 -29.63
C ALA A 32 10.21 4.51 -28.76
N LEU A 33 11.37 5.19 -28.85
CA LEU A 33 12.56 4.91 -28.04
C LEU A 33 12.32 5.06 -26.53
N LYS A 34 11.35 5.89 -26.11
CA LYS A 34 10.96 6.01 -24.69
C LYS A 34 10.52 4.67 -24.08
N HIS A 35 9.99 3.77 -24.90
CA HIS A 35 9.49 2.46 -24.47
C HIS A 35 10.49 1.31 -24.72
N ARG A 36 11.68 1.63 -25.25
CA ARG A 36 12.77 0.68 -25.55
C ARG A 36 14.12 1.26 -25.11
N PRO A 37 14.44 1.26 -23.79
CA PRO A 37 15.67 1.86 -23.26
C PRO A 37 16.93 1.18 -23.81
N ASP A 38 16.86 -0.12 -24.08
CA ASP A 38 17.89 -0.93 -24.75
C ASP A 38 18.26 -0.36 -26.13
N VAL A 39 17.26 -0.05 -26.95
CA VAL A 39 17.47 0.51 -28.30
C VAL A 39 17.91 1.98 -28.22
N LYS A 40 17.47 2.69 -27.19
CA LYS A 40 17.85 4.09 -26.95
C LYS A 40 19.35 4.23 -26.67
N GLU A 41 19.92 3.33 -25.85
CA GLU A 41 21.35 3.31 -25.56
C GLU A 41 22.17 3.01 -26.82
N LEU A 42 21.76 2.02 -27.62
CA LEU A 42 22.37 1.71 -28.91
C LEU A 42 22.37 2.93 -29.84
N TYR A 43 21.22 3.60 -29.98
CA TYR A 43 21.07 4.76 -30.86
C TYR A 43 21.92 5.97 -30.43
N GLN A 44 22.14 6.16 -29.12
CA GLN A 44 22.94 7.28 -28.61
C GLN A 44 24.41 7.22 -29.02
N VAL A 45 24.94 6.01 -29.13
CA VAL A 45 26.35 5.75 -29.44
C VAL A 45 26.68 5.98 -30.92
N LEU A 46 25.70 5.81 -31.81
CA LEU A 46 25.87 5.92 -33.26
C LEU A 46 26.37 7.32 -33.70
N LEU A 47 27.18 7.34 -34.76
CA LEU A 47 27.54 8.55 -35.51
C LEU A 47 26.36 9.03 -36.37
N ASP A 48 26.41 10.26 -36.89
CA ASP A 48 25.26 10.88 -37.58
C ASP A 48 24.88 10.20 -38.90
N SER A 49 25.86 9.68 -39.63
CA SER A 49 25.63 8.85 -40.82
C SER A 49 24.82 7.60 -40.45
N GLU A 50 25.21 6.91 -39.38
CA GLU A 50 24.54 5.70 -38.89
C GLU A 50 23.19 5.99 -38.24
N LYS A 51 23.03 7.13 -37.55
CA LYS A 51 21.73 7.58 -37.03
C LYS A 51 20.74 7.86 -38.17
N THR A 52 21.21 8.34 -39.30
CA THR A 52 20.37 8.59 -40.47
C THR A 52 19.90 7.26 -41.09
N ALA A 53 20.79 6.29 -41.25
CA ALA A 53 20.43 4.94 -41.67
C ALA A 53 19.49 4.25 -40.66
N PHE A 54 19.68 4.47 -39.35
CA PHE A 54 18.85 3.89 -38.29
C PHE A 54 17.42 4.45 -38.34
N ARG A 55 17.29 5.77 -38.56
CA ARG A 55 15.99 6.42 -38.78
C ARG A 55 15.33 5.92 -40.06
N ALA A 56 16.09 5.66 -41.13
CA ALA A 56 15.55 5.12 -42.36
C ALA A 56 14.95 3.73 -42.14
N ALA A 57 15.69 2.83 -41.48
CA ALA A 57 15.22 1.48 -41.13
C ALA A 57 13.93 1.52 -40.28
N TRP A 58 13.89 2.36 -39.24
CA TRP A 58 12.70 2.54 -38.41
C TRP A 58 11.52 3.17 -39.15
N THR A 59 11.78 4.10 -40.07
CA THR A 59 10.71 4.75 -40.84
C THR A 59 10.00 3.75 -41.74
N CYS A 60 10.74 2.77 -42.29
CA CYS A 60 10.19 1.70 -43.12
C CYS A 60 9.37 0.69 -42.31
N SER A 61 9.88 0.20 -41.18
CA SER A 61 9.22 -0.87 -40.43
C SER A 61 8.22 -0.37 -39.37
N ARG A 62 8.37 0.88 -38.91
CA ARG A 62 7.63 1.49 -37.78
C ARG A 62 7.75 0.71 -36.47
N ASP A 63 8.73 -0.17 -36.38
CA ASP A 63 9.07 -0.96 -35.21
C ASP A 63 10.60 -1.04 -35.06
N PHE A 64 11.08 -1.76 -34.05
CA PHE A 64 12.51 -2.05 -33.90
C PHE A 64 12.83 -3.51 -34.23
N ALA A 65 12.07 -4.15 -35.13
CA ALA A 65 12.26 -5.57 -35.47
C ALA A 65 13.61 -5.84 -36.15
N PHE A 66 14.27 -4.80 -36.67
CA PHE A 66 15.64 -4.85 -37.17
C PHE A 66 16.71 -4.83 -36.05
N THR A 67 16.30 -4.86 -34.77
CA THR A 67 17.16 -5.03 -33.60
C THR A 67 16.74 -6.29 -32.84
N SER A 68 17.68 -7.18 -32.52
CA SER A 68 17.43 -8.36 -31.68
C SER A 68 17.99 -8.12 -30.28
N SER A 69 17.24 -8.50 -29.23
CA SER A 69 17.64 -8.35 -27.83
C SER A 69 17.64 -9.72 -27.15
N LYS A 70 18.78 -10.17 -26.61
CA LYS A 70 18.86 -11.37 -25.77
C LYS A 70 18.87 -10.95 -24.30
N ARG A 71 18.08 -11.62 -23.46
CA ARG A 71 18.01 -11.35 -22.01
C ARG A 71 18.77 -12.45 -21.28
N THR A 72 19.84 -12.08 -20.60
CA THR A 72 20.64 -13.03 -19.79
C THR A 72 20.25 -12.91 -18.32
N THR A 73 19.84 -14.03 -17.73
CA THR A 73 19.53 -14.15 -16.30
C THR A 73 20.77 -14.69 -15.59
N SER A 74 21.42 -13.89 -14.75
CA SER A 74 22.46 -14.39 -13.86
C SER A 74 21.83 -14.72 -12.51
N ASN A 75 21.79 -16.01 -12.15
CA ASN A 75 21.41 -16.45 -10.82
C ASN A 75 22.68 -16.59 -9.98
N VAL A 76 22.91 -15.67 -9.06
CA VAL A 76 24.01 -15.79 -8.10
C VAL A 76 23.47 -16.50 -6.87
N PHE A 77 23.96 -17.72 -6.64
CA PHE A 77 23.70 -18.48 -5.42
C PHE A 77 24.77 -18.13 -4.39
N ARG A 78 24.38 -17.49 -3.29
CA ARG A 78 25.26 -17.29 -2.15
C ARG A 78 24.72 -18.08 -0.96
N LYS A 79 25.49 -19.10 -0.52
CA LYS A 79 25.25 -19.80 0.74
C LYS A 79 26.03 -19.07 1.83
N ARG A 80 25.34 -18.63 2.87
CA ARG A 80 25.98 -18.08 4.07
C ARG A 80 25.77 -19.07 5.20
N LYS A 81 26.88 -19.58 5.74
CA LYS A 81 26.90 -20.42 6.93
C LYS A 81 27.11 -19.49 8.12
N GLU A 82 26.13 -19.41 9.01
CA GLU A 82 26.19 -18.65 10.26
C GLU A 82 26.08 -19.64 11.42
N ASP A 83 27.05 -19.62 12.32
CA ASP A 83 27.04 -20.47 13.51
C ASP A 83 26.32 -19.72 14.64
N VAL A 84 25.19 -20.26 15.10
CA VAL A 84 24.33 -19.69 16.14
C VAL A 84 24.36 -20.57 17.39
N GLY A 85 24.73 -19.96 18.52
CA GLY A 85 24.72 -20.63 19.82
C GLY A 85 23.31 -20.70 20.40
N VAL A 86 22.84 -21.91 20.75
CA VAL A 86 21.55 -22.18 21.39
C VAL A 86 21.78 -23.01 22.64
N PHE A 87 21.16 -22.63 23.77
CA PHE A 87 21.26 -23.40 25.01
C PHE A 87 20.35 -24.65 24.97
N LYS A 88 20.94 -25.83 25.20
CA LYS A 88 20.27 -27.13 25.16
C LYS A 88 20.37 -27.86 26.51
N THR A 89 19.36 -28.63 26.89
CA THR A 89 19.42 -29.51 28.05
C THR A 89 20.28 -30.74 27.76
N GLN A 90 20.67 -31.49 28.80
CA GLN A 90 21.37 -32.77 28.64
C GLN A 90 20.62 -33.72 27.68
N LEU A 91 19.32 -33.94 27.90
CA LEU A 91 18.49 -34.79 27.04
C LEU A 91 18.46 -34.32 25.57
N GLN A 92 18.49 -33.01 25.34
CA GLN A 92 18.55 -32.46 23.98
C GLN A 92 19.93 -32.67 23.35
N LEU A 93 21.02 -32.54 24.11
CA LEU A 93 22.37 -32.85 23.63
C LEU A 93 22.51 -34.35 23.31
N GLU A 94 22.00 -35.22 24.18
CA GLU A 94 21.95 -36.67 23.93
C GLU A 94 21.17 -36.99 22.67
N ALA A 95 20.02 -36.34 22.46
CA ALA A 95 19.23 -36.49 21.24
C ALA A 95 19.99 -36.01 19.98
N ILE A 96 20.72 -34.89 20.06
CA ILE A 96 21.52 -34.34 18.96
C ILE A 96 22.72 -35.26 18.63
N LEU A 97 23.31 -35.90 19.64
CA LEU A 97 24.52 -36.72 19.50
C LEU A 97 24.25 -38.19 19.15
N GLY A 98 22.98 -38.60 18.98
CA GLY A 98 22.62 -39.96 18.56
C GLY A 98 21.45 -40.61 19.31
N GLY A 99 20.86 -39.91 20.29
CA GLY A 99 19.72 -40.39 21.08
C GLY A 99 20.10 -40.91 22.46
N SER A 100 19.21 -40.73 23.45
CA SER A 100 19.41 -41.18 24.83
C SER A 100 19.46 -42.71 25.00
N HIS A 101 19.08 -43.46 23.98
CA HIS A 101 19.16 -44.92 23.93
C HIS A 101 20.55 -45.44 23.52
N GLN A 102 21.43 -44.57 22.98
CA GLN A 102 22.79 -44.95 22.61
C GLN A 102 23.79 -44.56 23.72
N PRO A 103 24.51 -45.53 24.34
CA PRO A 103 25.44 -45.25 25.43
C PRO A 103 26.55 -44.25 25.06
N GLU A 104 26.98 -44.30 23.81
CA GLU A 104 28.03 -43.44 23.25
C GLU A 104 27.57 -41.98 23.15
N ALA A 105 26.34 -41.73 22.71
CA ALA A 105 25.74 -40.40 22.64
C ALA A 105 25.56 -39.79 24.05
N VAL A 106 25.13 -40.60 25.02
CA VAL A 106 25.02 -40.20 26.43
C VAL A 106 26.39 -39.83 27.03
N MET A 107 27.42 -40.61 26.73
CA MET A 107 28.79 -40.32 27.17
C MET A 107 29.34 -39.05 26.52
N GLN A 108 29.13 -38.85 25.22
CA GLN A 108 29.56 -37.64 24.51
C GLN A 108 28.85 -36.39 25.02
N ALA A 109 27.54 -36.46 25.31
CA ALA A 109 26.80 -35.36 25.91
C ALA A 109 27.37 -34.98 27.28
N LYS A 110 27.68 -35.96 28.13
CA LYS A 110 28.31 -35.72 29.45
C LYS A 110 29.70 -35.09 29.33
N ASN A 111 30.50 -35.53 28.36
CA ASN A 111 31.82 -34.92 28.09
C ASN A 111 31.70 -33.49 27.58
N TYR A 112 30.69 -33.19 26.76
CA TYR A 112 30.41 -31.82 26.31
C TYR A 112 29.96 -30.93 27.48
N MET A 113 29.08 -31.44 28.34
CA MET A 113 28.65 -30.73 29.55
C MET A 113 29.82 -30.44 30.50
N SER A 114 30.72 -31.39 30.71
CA SER A 114 31.90 -31.19 31.57
C SER A 114 32.83 -30.12 31.01
N MET A 115 32.97 -30.04 29.68
CA MET A 115 33.69 -28.96 29.01
C MET A 115 33.03 -27.59 29.23
N CYS A 116 31.70 -27.49 29.05
CA CYS A 116 30.95 -26.26 29.29
C CYS A 116 30.98 -25.79 30.75
N LEU A 117 31.24 -26.70 31.71
CA LEU A 117 31.29 -26.42 33.14
C LEU A 117 32.69 -26.07 33.66
N ARG A 118 33.73 -26.06 32.81
CA ARG A 118 35.07 -25.61 33.21
C ARG A 118 35.03 -24.16 33.68
N ASN A 119 35.85 -23.82 34.69
CA ASN A 119 35.80 -22.51 35.36
C ASN A 119 35.98 -21.32 34.40
N ASP A 120 36.69 -21.50 33.29
CA ASP A 120 36.93 -20.53 32.23
C ASP A 120 35.74 -20.32 31.28
N LEU A 121 34.86 -21.32 31.13
CA LEU A 121 33.76 -21.31 30.15
C LEU A 121 32.36 -21.28 30.79
N LYS A 122 32.25 -21.65 32.06
CA LYS A 122 30.97 -21.82 32.76
C LYS A 122 30.10 -20.57 32.76
N GLU A 123 30.68 -19.39 32.83
CA GLU A 123 29.91 -18.12 32.81
C GLU A 123 29.20 -17.88 31.46
N TYR A 124 29.74 -18.42 30.36
CA TYR A 124 29.24 -18.17 29.00
C TYR A 124 28.46 -19.36 28.43
N CYS A 125 28.84 -20.58 28.81
CA CYS A 125 28.36 -21.81 28.19
C CYS A 125 27.38 -22.59 29.07
N TYR A 126 27.06 -22.11 30.27
CA TYR A 126 26.12 -22.74 31.19
C TYR A 126 25.08 -21.72 31.70
N MET A 127 23.82 -22.13 31.68
CA MET A 127 22.72 -21.34 32.22
C MET A 127 21.70 -22.29 32.83
N PHE A 128 21.18 -21.96 34.03
CA PHE A 128 20.06 -22.70 34.61
C PHE A 128 18.75 -22.19 34.02
N ASN A 129 17.97 -23.07 33.40
CA ASN A 129 16.68 -22.69 32.84
C ASN A 129 15.59 -22.83 33.90
N ASP A 130 15.09 -21.71 34.39
CA ASP A 130 14.09 -21.66 35.45
C ASP A 130 12.74 -22.28 35.08
N TRP A 131 12.41 -22.37 33.79
CA TRP A 131 11.18 -22.97 33.31
C TRP A 131 11.28 -24.49 33.23
N LEU A 132 12.40 -25.01 32.74
CA LEU A 132 12.66 -26.46 32.64
C LEU A 132 13.15 -27.07 33.95
N LYS A 133 13.52 -26.24 34.94
CA LYS A 133 14.18 -26.65 36.19
C LYS A 133 15.40 -27.54 35.94
N ALA A 134 16.12 -27.26 34.86
CA ALA A 134 17.23 -28.06 34.40
C ALA A 134 18.40 -27.18 33.96
N PRO A 135 19.65 -27.66 34.12
CA PRO A 135 20.81 -27.00 33.55
C PRO A 135 20.78 -27.08 32.02
N THR A 136 21.16 -25.98 31.37
CA THR A 136 21.30 -25.88 29.92
C THR A 136 22.70 -25.44 29.54
N TYR A 137 23.17 -25.91 28.38
CA TYR A 137 24.54 -25.77 27.90
C TYR A 137 24.53 -25.22 26.49
N LEU A 138 25.41 -24.26 26.20
CA LEU A 138 25.49 -23.60 24.90
C LEU A 138 25.96 -24.60 23.84
N TRP A 139 25.13 -24.86 22.84
CA TRP A 139 25.42 -25.70 21.67
C TRP A 139 25.44 -24.85 20.42
N VAL A 140 26.49 -24.96 19.60
CA VAL A 140 26.63 -24.15 18.38
C VAL A 140 26.00 -24.90 17.21
N GLU A 141 24.84 -24.43 16.76
CA GLU A 141 24.18 -24.93 15.56
C GLU A 141 24.68 -24.14 14.35
N SER A 142 24.95 -24.81 13.24
CA SER A 142 25.31 -24.13 12.00
C SER A 142 24.09 -23.93 11.12
N LEU A 143 23.64 -22.69 10.96
CA LEU A 143 22.55 -22.32 10.06
C LEU A 143 23.09 -22.04 8.67
N VAL A 144 22.58 -22.75 7.68
CA VAL A 144 22.82 -22.44 6.27
C VAL A 144 21.66 -21.60 5.77
N SER A 145 21.85 -20.28 5.66
CA SER A 145 20.90 -19.44 4.94
C SER A 145 21.27 -19.42 3.46
N SER A 146 20.30 -19.77 2.61
CA SER A 146 20.40 -19.64 1.17
C SER A 146 19.65 -18.39 0.74
N MET A 147 20.35 -17.44 0.14
CA MET A 147 19.75 -16.29 -0.50
C MET A 147 19.93 -16.44 -2.01
N SER A 148 18.81 -16.43 -2.75
CA SER A 148 18.83 -16.37 -4.21
C SER A 148 18.60 -14.92 -4.63
N GLU A 149 19.59 -14.33 -5.28
CA GLU A 149 19.46 -13.02 -5.88
C GLU A 149 19.42 -13.19 -7.41
N THR A 150 18.25 -12.95 -8.00
CA THR A 150 18.08 -12.94 -9.45
C THR A 150 18.26 -11.52 -9.96
N THR A 151 19.43 -11.23 -10.50
CA THR A 151 19.69 -9.97 -11.19
C THR A 151 19.48 -10.15 -12.70
N TRP A 152 18.86 -9.15 -13.32
CA TRP A 152 18.62 -9.13 -14.77
C TRP A 152 19.41 -7.99 -15.37
N LYS A 153 20.36 -8.31 -16.25
CA LYS A 153 21.06 -7.31 -17.06
C LYS A 153 20.50 -7.39 -18.48
N ASN A 154 19.85 -6.33 -18.94
CA ASN A 154 19.46 -6.22 -20.35
C ASN A 154 20.67 -5.70 -21.12
N GLU A 155 21.48 -6.60 -21.66
CA GLU A 155 22.59 -6.26 -22.53
C GLU A 155 22.21 -6.72 -23.95
N VAL A 156 22.21 -5.81 -24.92
CA VAL A 156 21.93 -6.15 -26.32
C VAL A 156 23.18 -6.82 -26.88
N THR A 157 23.32 -8.11 -26.61
CA THR A 157 24.31 -8.99 -27.24
C THR A 157 23.58 -9.95 -28.16
N VAL A 158 23.86 -9.83 -29.46
CA VAL A 158 23.62 -10.90 -30.42
C VAL A 158 24.64 -11.99 -30.11
N GLU A 159 24.23 -13.24 -30.27
CA GLU A 159 24.86 -14.45 -29.76
C GLU A 159 26.38 -14.51 -29.95
N VAL A 160 27.06 -15.10 -28.97
CA VAL A 160 28.51 -15.32 -28.95
C VAL A 160 28.95 -16.03 -30.23
N GLN A 161 29.41 -15.25 -31.19
CA GLN A 161 30.60 -15.56 -31.95
C GLN A 161 31.59 -14.44 -31.64
N ASP A 162 32.87 -14.77 -31.54
CA ASP A 162 33.92 -13.84 -31.12
C ASP A 162 34.07 -12.59 -32.00
N GLU A 163 33.31 -12.51 -33.10
CA GLU A 163 33.23 -11.37 -34.01
C GLU A 163 31.77 -10.98 -34.32
N PRO A 164 31.40 -9.69 -34.26
CA PRO A 164 30.05 -9.24 -34.61
C PRO A 164 29.81 -9.34 -36.12
N ILE A 165 28.61 -9.81 -36.51
CA ILE A 165 28.20 -9.93 -37.92
C ILE A 165 28.39 -8.59 -38.65
N VAL A 166 29.22 -8.60 -39.70
CA VAL A 166 29.55 -7.43 -40.53
C VAL A 166 28.27 -6.79 -41.04
N GLY A 167 28.10 -5.49 -40.79
CA GLY A 167 26.94 -4.70 -41.20
C GLY A 167 25.77 -4.67 -40.20
N SER A 168 25.83 -5.42 -39.09
CA SER A 168 24.83 -5.34 -38.02
C SER A 168 24.86 -4.00 -37.25
N TRP A 169 23.77 -3.67 -36.56
CA TRP A 169 23.73 -2.46 -35.72
C TRP A 169 24.68 -2.52 -34.52
N ALA A 170 24.93 -3.72 -33.98
CA ALA A 170 25.92 -3.93 -32.93
C ALA A 170 27.34 -3.67 -33.43
N TYR A 171 27.66 -4.17 -34.63
CA TYR A 171 28.91 -3.92 -35.32
C TYR A 171 29.15 -2.42 -35.58
N LYS A 172 28.14 -1.74 -36.12
CA LYS A 172 28.17 -0.29 -36.35
C LYS A 172 28.34 0.49 -35.05
N ALA A 173 27.68 0.08 -33.97
CA ALA A 173 27.84 0.71 -32.66
C ALA A 173 29.24 0.49 -32.07
N GLN A 174 29.83 -0.71 -32.24
CA GLN A 174 31.20 -0.99 -31.82
C GLN A 174 32.20 -0.08 -32.55
N PHE A 175 32.07 0.05 -33.87
CA PHE A 175 32.86 1.01 -34.64
C PHE A 175 32.67 2.45 -34.16
N CYS A 176 31.43 2.88 -33.90
CA CYS A 176 31.16 4.24 -33.42
C CYS A 176 31.78 4.50 -32.03
N LYS A 177 31.81 3.51 -31.13
CA LYS A 177 32.53 3.60 -29.85
C LYS A 177 34.03 3.77 -30.08
N ALA A 178 34.61 2.90 -30.92
CA ALA A 178 36.02 2.93 -31.23
C ALA A 178 36.46 4.25 -31.87
N ALA A 179 35.68 4.75 -32.85
CA ALA A 179 35.94 6.00 -33.53
C ALA A 179 35.92 7.21 -32.58
N ARG A 180 35.04 7.21 -31.57
CA ARG A 180 35.01 8.25 -30.53
C ARG A 180 36.23 8.20 -29.63
N CYS A 181 36.64 7.02 -29.17
CA CYS A 181 37.84 6.86 -28.34
C CYS A 181 39.11 7.25 -29.11
N TYR A 182 39.24 6.77 -30.35
CA TYR A 182 40.37 7.08 -31.22
C TYR A 182 40.44 8.57 -31.58
N ALA A 183 39.30 9.20 -31.85
CA ALA A 183 39.21 10.64 -32.08
C ALA A 183 39.69 11.46 -30.88
N VAL A 184 39.34 11.05 -29.66
CA VAL A 184 39.80 11.67 -28.42
C VAL A 184 41.31 11.52 -28.26
N GLU A 185 41.85 10.32 -28.52
CA GLU A 185 43.29 10.07 -28.41
C GLU A 185 44.11 10.88 -29.44
N LYS A 186 43.63 10.96 -30.69
CA LYS A 186 44.35 11.63 -31.79
C LYS A 186 43.97 13.10 -31.99
N GLY A 187 43.04 13.65 -31.20
CA GLY A 187 42.56 15.02 -31.34
C GLY A 187 41.84 15.29 -32.67
N LEU A 188 41.17 14.28 -33.23
CA LEU A 188 40.43 14.34 -34.49
C LEU A 188 38.93 14.51 -34.24
N TYR A 189 38.17 14.89 -35.26
CA TYR A 189 36.71 14.79 -35.18
C TYR A 189 36.27 13.34 -35.44
N ALA A 190 35.32 12.82 -34.65
CA ALA A 190 34.83 11.46 -34.80
C ALA A 190 34.22 11.14 -36.19
N LYS A 191 33.81 12.16 -36.95
CA LYS A 191 33.34 12.02 -38.34
C LYS A 191 34.46 11.80 -39.37
N ASP A 192 35.68 12.18 -39.02
CA ASP A 192 36.85 12.13 -39.91
C ASP A 192 37.70 10.87 -39.64
N VAL A 193 37.30 10.03 -38.68
CA VAL A 193 37.95 8.76 -38.37
C VAL A 193 37.39 7.67 -39.28
N THR A 194 38.26 7.11 -40.13
CA THR A 194 37.91 5.95 -40.96
C THR A 194 38.26 4.66 -40.24
N ARG A 195 37.76 3.54 -40.77
CA ARG A 195 37.99 2.23 -40.18
C ARG A 195 39.44 1.78 -40.31
N GLU A 196 40.04 2.05 -41.44
CA GLU A 196 41.44 1.74 -41.75
C GLU A 196 42.38 2.43 -40.74
N MET A 197 42.03 3.64 -40.27
CA MET A 197 42.81 4.38 -39.27
C MET A 197 42.83 3.70 -37.90
N ILE A 198 41.72 3.05 -37.50
CA ILE A 198 41.62 2.34 -36.22
C ILE A 198 42.22 0.94 -36.34
N GLU A 199 42.03 0.27 -37.48
CA GLU A 199 42.59 -1.07 -37.71
C GLU A 199 44.12 -1.07 -37.89
N ALA A 200 44.69 0.05 -38.31
CA ALA A 200 46.15 0.26 -38.34
C ALA A 200 46.78 0.40 -36.93
N THR A 201 46.00 0.34 -35.85
CA THR A 201 46.50 0.40 -34.47
C THR A 201 46.55 -0.97 -33.82
N ASP A 202 47.44 -1.13 -32.84
CA ASP A 202 47.61 -2.38 -32.09
C ASP A 202 46.36 -2.80 -31.30
N LEU A 203 45.48 -1.86 -30.94
CA LEU A 203 44.23 -2.14 -30.20
C LEU A 203 43.07 -2.55 -31.13
N GLY A 204 43.11 -2.12 -32.39
CA GLY A 204 42.04 -2.33 -33.37
C GLY A 204 40.67 -1.78 -32.94
N VAL A 205 39.64 -2.03 -33.75
CA VAL A 205 38.26 -1.56 -33.48
C VAL A 205 37.71 -2.12 -32.17
N ARG A 206 38.06 -3.36 -31.84
CA ARG A 206 37.57 -4.03 -30.63
C ARG A 206 38.17 -3.43 -29.36
N GLY A 207 39.49 -3.28 -29.28
CA GLY A 207 40.16 -2.72 -28.11
C GLY A 207 39.73 -1.28 -27.82
N TYR A 208 39.63 -0.45 -28.86
CA TYR A 208 39.13 0.93 -28.68
C TYR A 208 37.65 1.01 -28.26
N ALA A 209 36.81 0.06 -28.68
CA ALA A 209 35.42 0.01 -28.26
C ALA A 209 35.25 -0.40 -26.78
N GLU A 210 36.16 -1.22 -26.24
CA GLU A 210 36.17 -1.62 -24.83
C GLU A 210 36.58 -0.45 -23.90
N LEU A 211 37.48 0.42 -24.37
CA LEU A 211 37.91 1.64 -23.67
C LEU A 211 36.82 2.73 -23.59
N TYR A 212 35.70 2.55 -24.29
CA TYR A 212 34.62 3.55 -24.34
C TYR A 212 33.98 3.82 -22.97
N ALA A 213 33.83 2.78 -22.14
CA ALA A 213 33.23 2.94 -20.81
C ALA A 213 34.16 3.70 -19.84
N SER A 214 35.47 3.62 -20.03
CA SER A 214 36.50 4.25 -19.19
C SER A 214 37.01 5.59 -19.73
N THR A 215 36.48 6.07 -20.86
CA THR A 215 36.89 7.35 -21.49
C THR A 215 35.74 8.37 -21.43
N PRO A 216 35.61 9.17 -20.35
CA PRO A 216 34.52 10.14 -20.19
C PRO A 216 34.42 11.16 -21.33
N ALA A 217 35.56 11.55 -21.92
CA ALA A 217 35.63 12.48 -23.04
C ALA A 217 35.03 11.93 -24.35
N ALA A 218 34.88 10.60 -24.47
CA ALA A 218 34.28 9.95 -25.63
C ALA A 218 32.74 9.84 -25.52
N LEU A 219 32.15 10.10 -24.34
CA LEU A 219 30.71 9.98 -24.09
C LEU A 219 29.91 11.14 -24.71
N PRO A 220 28.71 10.88 -25.25
CA PRO A 220 27.84 11.92 -25.81
C PRO A 220 27.31 12.87 -24.72
N GLN A 221 27.48 14.17 -24.91
CA GLN A 221 27.02 15.21 -23.99
C GLN A 221 25.48 15.40 -24.01
N PRO A 222 24.84 15.76 -22.88
CA PRO A 222 23.40 15.98 -22.81
C PRO A 222 22.95 17.13 -23.74
N GLY A 223 22.09 16.83 -24.72
CA GLY A 223 21.45 17.82 -25.57
C GLY A 223 22.10 18.07 -26.95
N GLY A 224 23.20 17.37 -27.28
CA GLY A 224 23.81 17.37 -28.61
C GLY A 224 23.64 16.03 -29.34
N ASP A 225 23.60 16.06 -30.68
CA ASP A 225 23.63 14.87 -31.55
C ASP A 225 24.99 14.16 -31.59
N GLY A 226 26.01 14.72 -30.94
CA GLY A 226 27.24 14.03 -30.57
C GLY A 226 28.29 13.94 -31.69
N SER A 227 28.15 14.69 -32.78
CA SER A 227 29.14 14.81 -33.86
C SER A 227 29.95 16.11 -33.82
N ALA A 228 29.51 17.11 -33.04
CA ALA A 228 30.09 18.45 -33.01
C ALA A 228 30.93 18.77 -31.75
N SER A 229 31.56 17.77 -31.14
CA SER A 229 32.52 18.03 -30.06
C SER A 229 33.84 18.55 -30.64
N LYS A 230 34.11 19.85 -30.51
CA LYS A 230 35.42 20.45 -30.81
C LYS A 230 36.40 20.07 -29.72
N THR A 231 37.49 19.38 -30.07
CA THR A 231 38.73 19.39 -29.28
C THR A 231 39.94 19.19 -30.20
N ALA A 232 40.58 20.29 -30.61
CA ALA A 232 41.99 20.31 -31.00
C ALA A 232 42.72 21.27 -30.02
N PRO A 233 43.96 20.98 -29.58
CA PRO A 233 44.64 21.79 -28.58
C PRO A 233 45.28 23.04 -29.20
N LYS A 234 45.20 24.19 -28.51
CA LYS A 234 46.17 25.28 -28.67
C LYS A 234 47.21 25.15 -27.54
N PRO A 235 48.52 25.11 -27.84
CA PRO A 235 49.54 25.17 -26.81
C PRO A 235 49.78 26.63 -26.37
N GLY A 236 49.80 26.86 -25.06
CA GLY A 236 50.44 28.01 -24.42
C GLY A 236 49.54 29.21 -24.09
N GLY A 237 49.27 29.42 -22.79
CA GLY A 237 48.77 30.70 -22.25
C GLY A 237 47.95 30.53 -20.96
N PRO A 238 48.28 31.24 -19.86
CA PRO A 238 47.89 30.86 -18.49
C PRO A 238 46.47 31.26 -18.08
N ILE A 239 46.00 30.56 -17.03
CA ILE A 239 44.69 30.66 -16.36
C ILE A 239 44.34 32.10 -15.94
N PRO A 240 43.07 32.51 -16.10
CA PRO A 240 42.42 33.28 -15.04
C PRO A 240 41.05 32.74 -14.61
N THR A 241 40.84 32.97 -13.31
CA THR A 241 39.75 32.71 -12.35
C THR A 241 38.28 32.87 -12.79
N PRO A 242 37.31 32.28 -12.04
CA PRO A 242 35.90 32.25 -12.40
C PRO A 242 35.06 33.38 -11.77
N SER A 243 34.18 33.99 -12.57
CA SER A 243 32.81 34.48 -12.24
C SER A 243 32.27 35.39 -13.36
N PRO A 244 30.96 35.73 -13.47
CA PRO A 244 29.77 35.25 -12.74
C PRO A 244 28.58 34.86 -13.65
N ALA A 245 27.55 34.22 -13.07
CA ALA A 245 26.26 33.96 -13.70
C ALA A 245 25.30 35.17 -13.58
N PRO A 246 24.46 35.47 -14.60
CA PRO A 246 23.42 36.49 -14.51
C PRO A 246 22.07 35.95 -14.00
N ALA A 247 21.43 36.76 -13.16
CA ALA A 247 20.22 36.52 -12.37
C ALA A 247 18.88 36.55 -13.16
N PRO A 248 17.78 36.03 -12.57
CA PRO A 248 16.43 36.45 -12.91
C PRO A 248 15.81 37.41 -11.88
N LYS A 249 15.03 38.35 -12.42
CA LYS A 249 14.47 39.58 -11.83
C LYS A 249 13.38 39.35 -10.78
N ALA A 250 13.41 40.18 -9.73
CA ALA A 250 12.35 40.36 -8.74
C ALA A 250 11.52 41.64 -9.01
N LYS A 251 10.22 41.58 -8.71
CA LYS A 251 9.33 42.68 -8.30
C LYS A 251 8.79 42.22 -6.94
N GLY A 252 8.87 42.87 -5.78
CA GLY A 252 9.15 44.25 -5.39
C GLY A 252 7.99 44.70 -4.47
N LYS A 253 8.25 44.88 -3.16
CA LYS A 253 7.61 45.85 -2.23
C LYS A 253 8.08 45.65 -0.77
N PRO A 254 8.00 46.68 0.10
CA PRO A 254 9.19 47.24 0.75
C PRO A 254 9.25 47.01 2.27
N GLY A 255 10.39 47.39 2.84
CA GLY A 255 10.81 47.08 4.20
C GLY A 255 10.19 47.91 5.31
N LYS A 256 10.59 47.55 6.54
CA LYS A 256 10.82 48.42 7.70
C LYS A 256 11.85 47.69 8.58
N THR A 257 13.11 48.09 8.49
CA THR A 257 13.86 48.94 9.45
C THR A 257 14.35 48.16 10.67
N GLU A 258 15.67 48.04 10.71
CA GLU A 258 16.49 47.71 11.88
C GLU A 258 16.18 48.60 13.08
N LYS A 259 16.37 48.04 14.27
CA LYS A 259 17.25 48.69 15.25
C LYS A 259 17.85 47.64 16.18
N ALA A 260 19.17 47.46 16.04
CA ALA A 260 20.08 47.18 17.15
C ALA A 260 19.88 48.27 18.24
N THR A 261 20.28 48.10 19.50
CA THR A 261 21.56 47.61 20.02
C THR A 261 21.45 47.59 21.56
N LEU A 262 22.48 47.01 22.21
CA LEU A 262 23.00 47.26 23.57
C LEU A 262 22.84 46.13 24.59
N GLU A 263 23.92 45.33 24.60
CA GLU A 263 24.70 44.91 25.76
C GLU A 263 24.56 45.81 27.01
N ALA A 264 24.50 45.20 28.20
CA ALA A 264 25.54 45.38 29.22
C ALA A 264 25.25 44.55 30.49
N MET A 265 26.25 43.73 30.84
CA MET A 265 26.88 43.63 32.16
C MET A 265 26.06 43.24 33.40
N GLY A 266 26.51 42.14 34.02
CA GLY A 266 27.05 42.23 35.38
C GLY A 266 26.31 41.43 36.46
N GLY A 267 27.08 40.70 37.26
CA GLY A 267 26.67 40.38 38.64
C GLY A 267 26.88 38.92 39.05
N GLN A 268 28.09 38.63 39.54
CA GLN A 268 28.39 37.46 40.37
C GLN A 268 27.61 37.49 41.69
N GLY A 269 27.34 36.31 42.26
CA GLY A 269 26.89 36.16 43.65
C GLY A 269 26.78 34.69 44.07
N LYS A 270 27.88 34.11 44.59
CA LYS A 270 27.92 32.89 45.40
C LYS A 270 27.24 33.15 46.76
N VAL A 271 26.51 32.18 47.32
CA VAL A 271 26.52 31.82 48.76
C VAL A 271 26.21 30.31 48.91
N GLU A 272 26.88 29.69 49.87
CA GLU A 272 27.01 28.26 50.19
C GLU A 272 25.95 27.72 51.18
N GLY A 273 25.87 26.38 51.26
CA GLY A 273 25.58 25.57 52.46
C GLY A 273 24.13 25.14 52.68
N ASN A 274 23.81 24.00 53.32
CA ASN A 274 24.54 22.78 53.71
C ASN A 274 23.45 21.76 54.15
N ASP A 275 23.86 20.51 54.38
CA ASP A 275 23.23 19.46 55.21
C ASP A 275 22.00 18.71 54.64
N GLU A 276 22.08 17.42 54.31
CA GLU A 276 22.39 16.19 55.09
C GLU A 276 21.16 15.48 55.69
N THR A 277 21.19 14.16 55.50
CA THR A 277 20.55 13.06 56.27
C THR A 277 19.21 12.48 55.81
N GLY A 278 19.20 11.14 55.68
CA GLY A 278 18.10 10.32 56.20
C GLY A 278 17.45 9.29 55.27
N GLN A 279 18.17 8.22 54.89
CA GLN A 279 17.52 6.91 54.72
C GLN A 279 17.17 6.34 56.11
N PRO A 280 16.14 5.48 56.21
CA PRO A 280 16.47 4.06 56.41
C PRO A 280 15.52 3.06 55.72
N GLU A 281 16.11 1.96 55.29
CA GLU A 281 15.46 0.68 55.00
C GLU A 281 14.85 0.05 56.26
N THR A 282 13.72 -0.67 56.14
CA THR A 282 13.41 -1.80 57.02
C THR A 282 12.81 -2.99 56.27
N LYS A 283 13.29 -4.18 56.65
CA LYS A 283 12.99 -5.51 56.10
C LYS A 283 11.69 -6.10 56.67
N LYS A 284 11.08 -6.97 55.84
CA LYS A 284 10.01 -7.98 56.05
C LYS A 284 9.84 -8.57 57.46
N PRO A 285 8.63 -9.14 57.68
CA PRO A 285 8.51 -10.54 58.09
C PRO A 285 7.66 -11.39 57.13
N ARG A 286 7.89 -12.71 57.18
CA ARG A 286 7.31 -13.79 56.34
C ARG A 286 6.56 -14.78 57.24
N LYS A 287 5.33 -15.16 56.89
CA LYS A 287 4.63 -16.47 57.11
C LYS A 287 3.17 -16.27 56.66
N GLY A 288 2.69 -16.89 55.57
CA GLY A 288 2.21 -18.28 55.42
C GLY A 288 0.70 -18.19 55.11
N GLY A 289 0.03 -18.91 54.21
CA GLY A 289 0.35 -19.92 53.22
C GLY A 289 -0.91 -20.16 52.36
N ALA A 290 -0.76 -20.90 51.27
CA ALA A 290 -1.78 -21.59 50.48
C ALA A 290 -2.88 -20.77 49.77
N GLY A 291 -2.81 -20.76 48.42
CA GLY A 291 -3.86 -20.28 47.53
C GLY A 291 -3.41 -20.18 46.06
N GLY A 292 -2.53 -21.07 45.61
CA GLY A 292 -2.10 -21.11 44.21
C GLY A 292 -3.16 -21.84 43.36
N ASN A 293 -3.71 -21.15 42.37
CA ASN A 293 -4.70 -21.64 41.41
C ASN A 293 -4.30 -23.00 40.80
N VAL A 294 -4.90 -24.08 41.32
CA VAL A 294 -4.82 -25.45 40.80
C VAL A 294 -5.45 -25.56 39.40
N THR A 295 -6.31 -24.60 39.04
CA THR A 295 -7.03 -24.49 37.77
C THR A 295 -6.13 -24.33 36.55
N SER A 296 -5.01 -23.61 36.64
CA SER A 296 -4.15 -23.33 35.46
C SER A 296 -3.28 -24.50 35.02
N LYS A 297 -2.98 -25.45 35.92
CA LYS A 297 -2.17 -26.64 35.61
C LYS A 297 -3.01 -27.67 34.86
N LYS A 298 -4.22 -27.96 35.35
CA LYS A 298 -5.17 -28.86 34.71
C LYS A 298 -5.62 -28.36 33.34
N GLU A 299 -5.78 -27.04 33.17
CA GLU A 299 -6.11 -26.44 31.87
C GLU A 299 -4.97 -26.55 30.84
N ARG A 300 -3.70 -26.54 31.29
CA ARG A 300 -2.54 -26.74 30.42
C ARG A 300 -2.40 -28.20 29.98
N GLU A 301 -2.56 -29.13 30.91
CA GLU A 301 -2.56 -30.57 30.64
C GLU A 301 -3.70 -30.95 29.66
N LEU A 302 -4.85 -30.29 29.78
CA LEU A 302 -5.97 -30.43 28.84
C LEU A 302 -5.64 -29.92 27.42
N LYS A 303 -5.04 -28.74 27.29
CA LYS A 303 -4.64 -28.21 25.97
C LYS A 303 -3.56 -29.07 25.29
N GLU A 304 -2.64 -29.62 26.07
CA GLU A 304 -1.62 -30.55 25.57
C GLU A 304 -2.24 -31.88 25.13
N PHE A 305 -3.21 -32.42 25.88
CA PHE A 305 -3.94 -33.63 25.47
C PHE A 305 -4.75 -33.43 24.18
N LEU A 306 -5.52 -32.34 24.08
CA LEU A 306 -6.32 -32.04 22.88
C LEU A 306 -5.44 -31.80 21.64
N ALA A 307 -4.23 -31.23 21.82
CA ALA A 307 -3.28 -31.08 20.72
C ALA A 307 -2.71 -32.43 20.25
N LEU A 308 -2.41 -33.36 21.18
CA LEU A 308 -1.96 -34.71 20.86
C LEU A 308 -3.06 -35.54 20.19
N GLU A 309 -4.29 -35.36 20.64
CA GLU A 309 -5.50 -35.97 20.07
C GLU A 309 -5.69 -35.49 18.60
N ALA A 310 -5.69 -34.17 18.37
CA ALA A 310 -5.79 -33.60 17.04
C ALA A 310 -4.63 -34.03 16.11
N GLN A 311 -3.42 -34.20 16.65
CA GLN A 311 -2.28 -34.71 15.89
C GLN A 311 -2.48 -36.18 15.51
N SER A 312 -3.01 -37.00 16.42
CA SER A 312 -3.34 -38.40 16.18
C SER A 312 -4.40 -38.54 15.07
N ASP A 313 -5.44 -37.70 15.09
CA ASP A 313 -6.51 -37.71 14.08
C ASP A 313 -6.01 -37.26 12.69
N ASN A 314 -5.13 -36.26 12.64
CA ASN A 314 -4.47 -35.86 11.40
C ASN A 314 -3.62 -36.99 10.79
N CYS A 315 -2.87 -37.72 11.62
CA CYS A 315 -2.09 -38.88 11.18
C CYS A 315 -3.01 -40.01 10.66
N MET A 316 -4.10 -40.31 11.37
CA MET A 316 -5.04 -41.35 10.96
C MET A 316 -5.84 -40.98 9.71
N THR A 317 -6.10 -39.69 9.50
CA THR A 317 -6.72 -39.17 8.28
C THR A 317 -5.78 -39.28 7.08
N ALA A 318 -4.48 -39.00 7.26
CA ALA A 318 -3.48 -39.20 6.22
C ALA A 318 -3.33 -40.69 5.85
N ILE A 319 -3.33 -41.58 6.84
CA ILE A 319 -3.32 -43.03 6.63
C ILE A 319 -4.59 -43.47 5.89
N ALA A 320 -5.78 -42.99 6.29
CA ALA A 320 -7.03 -43.31 5.61
C ALA A 320 -7.08 -42.81 4.15
N ALA A 321 -6.46 -41.66 3.86
CA ALA A 321 -6.31 -41.16 2.50
C ALA A 321 -5.41 -42.07 1.65
N ASP A 322 -4.29 -42.55 2.22
CA ASP A 322 -3.39 -43.48 1.53
C ASP A 322 -4.00 -44.88 1.34
N MET A 323 -4.80 -45.34 2.31
CA MET A 323 -5.63 -46.55 2.20
C MET A 323 -6.64 -46.44 1.06
N SER A 324 -7.23 -45.27 0.86
CA SER A 324 -8.20 -45.04 -0.23
C SER A 324 -7.54 -45.09 -1.62
N ALA A 325 -6.26 -44.73 -1.71
CA ALA A 325 -5.48 -44.78 -2.93
C ALA A 325 -5.05 -46.21 -3.32
N ASN A 326 -4.84 -47.13 -2.35
CA ASN A 326 -4.52 -48.53 -2.63
C ASN A 326 -5.23 -49.53 -1.69
N PRO A 327 -6.54 -49.76 -1.89
CA PRO A 327 -7.37 -50.53 -0.95
C PRO A 327 -6.95 -51.98 -0.73
N ALA A 328 -6.27 -52.60 -1.71
CA ALA A 328 -5.87 -54.01 -1.66
C ALA A 328 -4.68 -54.25 -0.70
N ALA A 329 -3.72 -53.32 -0.64
CA ALA A 329 -2.53 -53.41 0.21
C ALA A 329 -2.83 -53.17 1.70
N TRP A 330 -3.96 -52.54 2.00
CA TRP A 330 -4.36 -52.09 3.35
C TRP A 330 -5.61 -52.79 3.89
N SER A 331 -6.06 -53.86 3.24
CA SER A 331 -7.28 -54.58 3.60
C SER A 331 -7.28 -55.10 5.05
N TRP A 332 -6.10 -55.44 5.58
CA TRP A 332 -5.88 -55.87 6.97
C TRP A 332 -6.01 -54.75 8.01
N ALA A 333 -5.89 -53.48 7.61
CA ALA A 333 -5.89 -52.32 8.52
C ALA A 333 -7.28 -51.69 8.72
N LYS A 334 -8.29 -52.15 7.97
CA LYS A 334 -9.68 -51.62 8.06
C LYS A 334 -10.26 -51.76 9.47
N ASP A 335 -10.08 -52.92 10.09
CA ASP A 335 -10.59 -53.20 11.43
C ASP A 335 -9.84 -52.40 12.49
N PHE A 336 -8.54 -52.17 12.30
CA PHE A 336 -7.71 -51.33 13.17
C PHE A 336 -8.16 -49.85 13.15
N VAL A 337 -8.40 -49.28 11.97
CA VAL A 337 -8.87 -47.89 11.84
C VAL A 337 -10.27 -47.73 12.44
N GLN A 338 -11.14 -48.73 12.26
CA GLN A 338 -12.48 -48.72 12.86
C GLN A 338 -12.42 -48.83 14.39
N GLN A 339 -11.57 -49.71 14.93
CA GLN A 339 -11.32 -49.82 16.38
C GLN A 339 -10.73 -48.52 16.96
N TYR A 340 -9.77 -47.89 16.29
CA TYR A 340 -9.22 -46.60 16.70
C TYR A 340 -10.31 -45.52 16.80
N LYS A 341 -11.19 -45.41 15.80
CA LYS A 341 -12.30 -44.44 15.80
C LYS A 341 -13.28 -44.69 16.95
N SER A 342 -13.58 -45.95 17.26
CA SER A 342 -14.43 -46.32 18.39
C SER A 342 -13.79 -45.93 19.72
N LEU A 343 -12.54 -46.35 19.96
CA LEU A 343 -11.81 -46.07 21.19
C LEU A 343 -11.59 -44.57 21.41
N ARG A 344 -11.32 -43.81 20.34
CA ARG A 344 -11.22 -42.35 20.39
C ARG A 344 -12.53 -41.71 20.87
N THR A 345 -13.65 -42.17 20.33
CA THR A 345 -14.97 -41.65 20.70
C THR A 345 -15.28 -41.93 22.17
N GLU A 346 -14.97 -43.14 22.65
CA GLU A 346 -15.13 -43.50 24.07
C GLU A 346 -14.22 -42.69 25.00
N ILE A 347 -12.96 -42.47 24.60
CA ILE A 347 -12.00 -41.67 25.39
C ILE A 347 -12.44 -40.21 25.47
N VAL A 348 -12.86 -39.60 24.35
CA VAL A 348 -13.35 -38.22 24.34
C VAL A 348 -14.62 -38.06 25.18
N GLN A 349 -15.52 -39.05 25.15
CA GLN A 349 -16.74 -39.05 25.96
C GLN A 349 -16.43 -39.15 27.47
N LEU A 350 -15.50 -40.02 27.87
CA LEU A 350 -15.05 -40.15 29.27
C LEU A 350 -14.51 -38.83 29.85
N TYR A 351 -13.85 -38.01 29.03
CA TYR A 351 -13.36 -36.69 29.46
C TYR A 351 -14.46 -35.63 29.48
N ALA A 352 -15.40 -35.64 28.52
CA ALA A 352 -16.54 -34.73 28.49
C ALA A 352 -17.45 -34.86 29.73
N ASP A 353 -17.52 -36.05 30.32
CA ASP A 353 -18.35 -36.34 31.49
C ASP A 353 -17.70 -35.93 32.83
N THR A 354 -16.45 -35.45 32.83
CA THR A 354 -15.74 -35.03 34.05
C THR A 354 -16.09 -33.57 34.41
N GLU A 355 -16.50 -33.29 35.66
CA GLU A 355 -17.01 -31.95 36.09
C GLU A 355 -16.08 -30.76 35.76
N PHE A 356 -14.75 -30.95 35.82
CA PHE A 356 -13.77 -29.91 35.45
C PHE A 356 -13.92 -29.42 33.99
N PHE A 357 -14.36 -30.28 33.07
CA PHE A 357 -14.54 -29.94 31.65
C PHE A 357 -15.80 -29.12 31.38
N LYS A 358 -16.82 -29.23 32.25
CA LYS A 358 -18.02 -28.39 32.17
C LYS A 358 -17.74 -26.95 32.61
N GLU A 359 -16.75 -26.74 33.49
CA GLU A 359 -16.40 -25.43 34.04
C GLU A 359 -15.26 -24.71 33.30
N ALA A 360 -14.34 -25.44 32.66
CA ALA A 360 -13.27 -24.86 31.88
C ALA A 360 -13.83 -24.23 30.58
N LYS A 361 -14.12 -22.92 30.61
CA LYS A 361 -14.40 -22.10 29.41
C LYS A 361 -13.16 -22.01 28.50
N ILE A 362 -12.84 -23.11 27.83
CA ILE A 362 -11.96 -23.12 26.66
C ILE A 362 -12.83 -22.68 25.48
N GLY A 363 -12.43 -21.57 24.86
CA GLY A 363 -13.13 -21.03 23.69
C GLY A 363 -13.10 -22.02 22.55
N GLY A 364 -14.27 -22.58 22.24
CA GLY A 364 -14.50 -23.54 21.17
C GLY A 364 -15.36 -24.70 21.68
N ALA A 365 -16.63 -24.70 21.28
CA ALA A 365 -17.59 -25.78 21.47
C ALA A 365 -18.00 -26.12 22.93
N PHE A 366 -18.93 -25.32 23.48
CA PHE A 366 -20.03 -25.87 24.27
C PHE A 366 -21.31 -25.19 23.78
N THR A 367 -22.19 -25.94 23.11
CA THR A 367 -23.61 -25.57 23.03
C THR A 367 -24.15 -25.65 24.45
N VAL A 368 -24.26 -24.50 25.12
CA VAL A 368 -25.13 -24.37 26.28
C VAL A 368 -25.98 -23.14 26.03
N ASP A 369 -27.25 -23.47 25.86
CA ASP A 369 -28.44 -22.66 25.95
C ASP A 369 -28.61 -21.58 24.89
N ALA A 370 -29.46 -21.95 23.93
CA ALA A 370 -30.53 -21.08 23.50
C ALA A 370 -31.07 -20.32 24.72
N GLU A 371 -30.51 -19.14 24.99
CA GLU A 371 -31.24 -18.09 25.64
C GLU A 371 -32.49 -17.91 24.78
N GLN A 372 -33.60 -18.37 25.36
CA GLN A 372 -34.94 -18.14 24.88
C GLN A 372 -34.98 -16.77 24.25
N GLU A 373 -35.42 -16.72 22.99
CA GLU A 373 -35.91 -15.48 22.44
C GLU A 373 -36.71 -14.78 23.54
N PRO A 374 -36.50 -13.50 23.83
CA PRO A 374 -37.50 -12.78 24.58
C PRO A 374 -38.76 -12.95 23.75
N GLU A 375 -39.68 -13.78 24.24
CA GLU A 375 -41.04 -13.80 23.72
C GLU A 375 -41.44 -12.33 23.69
N ASP A 376 -41.69 -11.83 22.48
CA ASP A 376 -42.36 -10.56 22.21
C ASP A 376 -43.76 -10.65 22.85
N ALA A 377 -43.81 -10.61 24.18
CA ALA A 377 -44.99 -10.42 24.99
C ALA A 377 -45.41 -8.95 24.81
N GLY A 378 -46.08 -8.67 23.69
CA GLY A 378 -46.62 -7.34 23.46
C GLY A 378 -47.24 -7.07 22.09
N TYR A 379 -46.94 -7.83 21.04
CA TYR A 379 -47.40 -7.50 19.68
C TYR A 379 -48.04 -8.68 18.93
N ARG A 380 -49.00 -9.36 19.58
CA ARG A 380 -49.86 -10.39 18.95
C ARG A 380 -51.22 -9.88 18.45
N GLU A 381 -51.41 -8.58 18.30
CA GLU A 381 -52.64 -8.02 17.74
C GLU A 381 -52.37 -7.17 16.48
N ALA A 382 -52.27 -7.84 15.33
CA ALA A 382 -52.71 -7.41 14.01
C ALA A 382 -52.07 -8.36 12.98
N GLY A 383 -52.88 -9.09 12.22
CA GLY A 383 -52.47 -10.09 11.23
C GLY A 383 -51.72 -9.53 10.00
N LEU A 384 -50.64 -8.78 10.23
CA LEU A 384 -49.68 -8.38 9.19
C LEU A 384 -48.57 -9.43 9.11
N PRO A 385 -48.23 -9.97 7.93
CA PRO A 385 -47.08 -10.87 7.79
C PRO A 385 -45.81 -10.14 8.26
N LYS A 386 -45.05 -10.76 9.18
CA LYS A 386 -43.76 -10.24 9.69
C LYS A 386 -42.76 -10.15 8.52
N GLU A 387 -42.74 -9.03 7.81
CA GLU A 387 -41.69 -8.73 6.84
C GLU A 387 -40.32 -8.73 7.55
N ARG A 388 -39.38 -9.58 7.12
CA ARG A 388 -38.06 -9.66 7.74
C ARG A 388 -37.17 -8.55 7.17
N ILE A 389 -36.95 -7.49 7.96
CA ILE A 389 -36.03 -6.40 7.59
C ILE A 389 -34.59 -6.80 7.96
N ILE A 390 -33.68 -6.77 6.98
CA ILE A 390 -32.24 -6.98 7.17
C ILE A 390 -31.48 -5.66 6.98
N PRO A 391 -30.86 -5.12 8.02
CA PRO A 391 -29.96 -3.97 7.89
C PRO A 391 -28.62 -4.43 7.29
N VAL A 392 -28.17 -3.71 6.27
CA VAL A 392 -26.98 -4.03 5.50
C VAL A 392 -26.00 -2.87 5.51
N ALA A 393 -24.71 -3.18 5.61
CA ALA A 393 -23.62 -2.26 5.26
C ALA A 393 -23.01 -2.68 3.93
N VAL A 394 -22.64 -1.71 3.10
CA VAL A 394 -21.95 -1.94 1.83
C VAL A 394 -20.53 -1.41 1.96
N TYR A 395 -19.55 -2.17 1.50
CA TYR A 395 -18.17 -1.71 1.39
C TYR A 395 -17.67 -1.80 -0.07
N PHE A 396 -17.02 -0.75 -0.55
CA PHE A 396 -16.48 -0.68 -1.90
C PHE A 396 -15.07 -0.11 -1.88
N ASP A 397 -14.13 -0.79 -2.54
CA ASP A 397 -12.72 -0.39 -2.53
C ASP A 397 -11.94 -0.93 -3.74
N GLY A 398 -10.91 -0.17 -4.12
CA GLY A 398 -9.96 -0.50 -5.18
C GLY A 398 -8.62 -0.95 -4.63
N VAL A 399 -8.29 -2.23 -4.80
CA VAL A 399 -7.13 -2.86 -4.15
C VAL A 399 -6.06 -3.21 -5.16
N GLN A 400 -4.84 -2.76 -4.89
CA GLN A 400 -3.66 -3.16 -5.64
C GLN A 400 -3.16 -4.53 -5.19
N TYR A 401 -3.10 -5.49 -6.11
CA TYR A 401 -2.57 -6.82 -5.81
C TYR A 401 -1.23 -7.11 -6.52
N THR A 402 -0.91 -6.42 -7.62
CA THR A 402 0.44 -6.40 -8.20
C THR A 402 0.86 -4.97 -8.57
N LYS A 403 2.12 -4.76 -8.96
CA LYS A 403 2.61 -3.42 -9.38
C LYS A 403 1.77 -2.78 -10.50
N ASN A 404 1.17 -3.59 -11.37
CA ASN A 404 0.47 -3.11 -12.57
C ASN A 404 -1.02 -3.46 -12.58
N GLU A 405 -1.54 -4.14 -11.55
CA GLU A 405 -2.91 -4.67 -11.55
C GLU A 405 -3.60 -4.39 -10.22
N ASN A 406 -4.88 -4.03 -10.35
CA ASN A 406 -5.78 -3.73 -9.25
C ASN A 406 -7.10 -4.46 -9.49
N PHE A 407 -7.87 -4.69 -8.43
CA PHE A 407 -9.28 -5.09 -8.52
C PHE A 407 -10.18 -4.10 -7.77
N LEU A 408 -11.45 -4.04 -8.13
CA LEU A 408 -12.54 -3.43 -7.37
C LEU A 408 -13.30 -4.54 -6.65
N GLY A 409 -13.40 -4.46 -5.33
CA GLY A 409 -14.20 -5.37 -4.52
C GLY A 409 -15.47 -4.67 -4.04
N PHE A 410 -16.60 -5.38 -4.11
CA PHE A 410 -17.87 -4.91 -3.56
C PHE A 410 -18.41 -5.93 -2.56
N TYR A 411 -18.65 -5.48 -1.34
CA TYR A 411 -19.04 -6.32 -0.22
C TYR A 411 -20.37 -5.86 0.38
N VAL A 412 -21.10 -6.83 0.89
CA VAL A 412 -22.34 -6.64 1.64
C VAL A 412 -22.20 -7.32 2.99
N THR A 413 -22.43 -6.57 4.06
CA THR A 413 -22.36 -7.07 5.43
C THR A 413 -23.73 -7.00 6.07
N ASN A 414 -24.24 -8.14 6.52
CA ASN A 414 -25.43 -8.17 7.36
C ASN A 414 -25.07 -7.60 8.74
N LEU A 415 -25.66 -6.46 9.10
CA LEU A 415 -25.31 -5.76 10.33
C LEU A 415 -25.80 -6.45 11.60
N ARG A 416 -26.77 -7.37 11.50
CA ARG A 416 -27.25 -8.20 12.62
C ARG A 416 -26.30 -9.38 12.87
N THR A 417 -26.01 -10.16 11.84
CA THR A 417 -25.19 -11.38 11.97
C THR A 417 -23.69 -11.11 11.90
N LYS A 418 -23.29 -9.90 11.48
CA LYS A 418 -21.89 -9.51 11.19
C LYS A 418 -21.23 -10.32 10.08
N ARG A 419 -21.99 -11.15 9.35
CA ARG A 419 -21.48 -11.89 8.19
C ARG A 419 -21.32 -10.94 7.02
N GLN A 420 -20.12 -10.95 6.44
CA GLN A 420 -19.79 -10.21 5.24
C GLN A 420 -19.69 -11.15 4.05
N GLN A 421 -20.17 -10.69 2.90
CA GLN A 421 -20.18 -11.43 1.64
C GLN A 421 -19.54 -10.55 0.55
N LEU A 422 -18.65 -11.14 -0.24
CA LEU A 422 -18.15 -10.53 -1.47
C LEU A 422 -19.19 -10.75 -2.57
N VAL A 423 -19.79 -9.68 -3.09
CA VAL A 423 -20.86 -9.77 -4.09
C VAL A 423 -20.27 -9.85 -5.50
N TRP A 424 -19.28 -9.00 -5.79
CA TRP A 424 -18.60 -9.00 -7.08
C TRP A 424 -17.16 -8.46 -6.96
N LEU A 425 -16.32 -8.92 -7.89
CA LEU A 425 -14.90 -8.60 -7.97
C LEU A 425 -14.57 -8.28 -9.43
N LEU A 426 -14.09 -7.06 -9.71
CA LEU A 426 -13.71 -6.65 -11.06
C LEU A 426 -12.23 -6.36 -11.14
N ARG A 427 -11.56 -6.88 -12.16
CA ARG A 427 -10.20 -6.47 -12.45
C ARG A 427 -10.18 -5.14 -13.20
N LEU A 428 -9.43 -4.15 -12.71
CA LEU A 428 -9.41 -2.81 -13.31
C LEU A 428 -8.91 -2.82 -14.76
N SER A 429 -8.03 -3.75 -15.13
CA SER A 429 -7.55 -3.87 -16.51
C SER A 429 -8.60 -4.34 -17.51
N GLU A 430 -9.72 -4.88 -17.03
CA GLU A 430 -10.82 -5.40 -17.85
C GLU A 430 -11.99 -4.42 -17.97
N LEU A 431 -11.91 -3.27 -17.28
CA LEU A 431 -12.90 -2.21 -17.40
C LEU A 431 -12.84 -1.53 -18.77
N CYS A 432 -13.96 -0.88 -19.14
CA CYS A 432 -14.11 -0.05 -20.34
C CYS A 432 -12.84 0.78 -20.61
N SER A 433 -12.33 0.72 -21.85
CA SER A 433 -11.25 1.61 -22.32
C SER A 433 -11.77 2.80 -23.14
N CYS A 434 -13.09 2.97 -23.22
CA CYS A 434 -13.76 3.97 -24.06
C CYS A 434 -13.60 5.42 -23.57
N GLY A 435 -12.80 5.65 -22.53
CA GLY A 435 -12.57 6.96 -21.91
C GLY A 435 -13.57 7.29 -20.80
N CYS A 436 -14.53 6.41 -20.53
CA CYS A 436 -15.51 6.50 -19.44
C CYS A 436 -14.90 6.24 -18.05
N ARG A 437 -13.61 5.92 -17.97
CA ARG A 437 -12.91 5.43 -16.76
C ARG A 437 -13.54 4.17 -16.17
N GLY A 438 -14.02 3.27 -17.01
CA GLY A 438 -14.63 2.02 -16.57
C GLY A 438 -16.10 2.11 -16.17
N TRP A 439 -16.71 3.31 -16.13
CA TRP A 439 -18.11 3.49 -15.71
C TRP A 439 -19.12 2.63 -16.49
N CYS A 440 -18.98 2.47 -17.81
CA CYS A 440 -19.82 1.57 -18.62
C CYS A 440 -19.73 0.10 -18.20
N SER A 441 -18.64 -0.32 -17.54
CA SER A 441 -18.51 -1.67 -16.99
C SER A 441 -19.08 -1.78 -15.58
N VAL A 442 -18.97 -0.71 -14.78
CA VAL A 442 -19.45 -0.68 -13.38
C VAL A 442 -20.96 -0.42 -13.29
N PHE A 443 -21.50 0.41 -14.19
CA PHE A 443 -22.92 0.81 -14.18
C PHE A 443 -23.88 -0.38 -14.25
N PRO A 444 -23.74 -1.36 -15.17
CA PRO A 444 -24.66 -2.49 -15.25
C PRO A 444 -24.73 -3.32 -13.97
N LEU A 445 -23.59 -3.47 -13.28
CA LEU A 445 -23.51 -4.22 -12.01
C LEU A 445 -24.20 -3.46 -10.88
N LEU A 446 -23.98 -2.15 -10.80
CA LEU A 446 -24.68 -1.31 -9.82
C LEU A 446 -26.17 -1.19 -10.10
N ASP A 447 -26.59 -1.11 -11.37
CA ASP A 447 -28.01 -1.08 -11.72
C ASP A 447 -28.67 -2.43 -11.45
N HIS A 448 -27.98 -3.55 -11.66
CA HIS A 448 -28.45 -4.86 -11.25
C HIS A 448 -28.63 -4.95 -9.73
N PHE A 449 -27.59 -4.57 -8.97
CA PHE A 449 -27.68 -4.50 -7.51
C PHE A 449 -28.81 -3.59 -7.02
N ARG A 450 -28.98 -2.41 -7.65
CA ARG A 450 -30.10 -1.50 -7.35
C ARG A 450 -31.45 -2.19 -7.58
N ARG A 451 -31.63 -2.89 -8.72
CA ARG A 451 -32.87 -3.60 -9.04
C ARG A 451 -33.16 -4.67 -8.01
N ASP A 452 -32.17 -5.46 -7.61
CA ASP A 452 -32.33 -6.50 -6.60
C ASP A 452 -32.71 -5.91 -5.23
N MET A 453 -32.07 -4.81 -4.84
CA MET A 453 -32.39 -4.09 -3.60
C MET A 453 -33.76 -3.42 -3.62
N CYS A 454 -34.27 -3.05 -4.81
CA CYS A 454 -35.59 -2.46 -4.98
C CYS A 454 -36.69 -3.50 -5.29
N ALA A 455 -36.33 -4.76 -5.51
CA ALA A 455 -37.27 -5.80 -5.90
C ALA A 455 -38.26 -6.07 -4.74
N PRO A 456 -39.57 -6.16 -5.02
CA PRO A 456 -40.54 -6.53 -4.00
C PRO A 456 -40.36 -8.02 -3.68
N HIS A 457 -39.68 -8.32 -2.57
CA HIS A 457 -39.58 -9.67 -2.06
C HIS A 457 -40.67 -9.90 -1.01
N LYS A 458 -41.36 -11.05 -1.07
CA LYS A 458 -42.52 -11.34 -0.21
C LYS A 458 -42.17 -11.36 1.29
N ASP A 459 -40.98 -11.90 1.62
CA ASP A 459 -40.61 -12.17 3.01
C ASP A 459 -39.37 -11.39 3.50
N LEU A 460 -38.74 -10.60 2.62
CA LEU A 460 -37.42 -10.02 2.90
C LEU A 460 -37.28 -8.58 2.39
N ARG A 461 -36.96 -7.64 3.27
CA ARG A 461 -36.54 -6.30 2.86
C ARG A 461 -35.14 -6.02 3.35
N SER A 462 -34.24 -5.66 2.45
CA SER A 462 -32.88 -5.24 2.82
C SER A 462 -32.80 -3.72 2.81
N CYS A 463 -32.24 -3.12 3.87
CA CYS A 463 -32.06 -1.67 3.97
C CYS A 463 -30.56 -1.36 4.14
N ILE A 464 -30.02 -0.52 3.26
CA ILE A 464 -28.61 -0.09 3.35
C ILE A 464 -28.51 1.04 4.37
N ILE A 465 -27.86 0.74 5.49
CA ILE A 465 -27.68 1.67 6.62
C ILE A 465 -26.34 2.40 6.49
N ASP A 466 -25.29 1.64 6.19
CA ASP A 466 -23.92 2.11 6.16
C ASP A 466 -23.33 1.89 4.77
N TYR A 467 -22.94 2.97 4.09
CA TYR A 467 -22.07 2.87 2.93
C TYR A 467 -20.66 3.24 3.36
N LYS A 468 -19.75 2.27 3.38
CA LYS A 468 -18.35 2.40 3.73
C LYS A 468 -17.49 2.38 2.47
N ALA A 469 -16.52 3.26 2.39
CA ALA A 469 -15.54 3.31 1.31
C ALA A 469 -14.40 4.25 1.71
N ASP A 470 -13.28 4.19 0.99
CA ASP A 470 -12.33 5.29 1.04
C ASP A 470 -12.85 6.50 0.24
N TRP A 471 -12.22 7.67 0.39
CA TRP A 471 -12.65 8.88 -0.32
C TRP A 471 -12.64 8.73 -1.86
N PRO A 472 -11.54 8.27 -2.50
CA PRO A 472 -11.57 7.90 -3.92
C PRO A 472 -12.75 7.02 -4.33
N ALA A 473 -13.04 5.97 -3.58
CA ALA A 473 -14.09 5.01 -3.88
C ALA A 473 -15.48 5.63 -3.74
N TYR A 474 -15.73 6.46 -2.71
CA TYR A 474 -16.97 7.25 -2.60
C TYR A 474 -17.23 8.07 -3.86
N ILE A 475 -16.25 8.86 -4.28
CA ILE A 475 -16.45 9.79 -5.39
C ILE A 475 -16.52 9.07 -6.74
N GLU A 476 -15.84 7.93 -6.90
CA GLU A 476 -15.90 7.13 -8.12
C GLU A 476 -17.23 6.40 -8.23
N LEU A 477 -17.74 5.79 -7.16
CA LEU A 477 -19.03 5.09 -7.20
C LEU A 477 -20.21 6.07 -7.35
N CYS A 478 -20.15 7.20 -6.64
CA CYS A 478 -21.22 8.19 -6.59
C CYS A 478 -21.08 9.33 -7.61
N GLY A 479 -20.03 9.31 -8.43
CA GLY A 479 -19.83 10.27 -9.51
C GLY A 479 -19.44 11.67 -9.06
N PHE A 480 -18.78 11.83 -7.93
CA PHE A 480 -18.27 13.13 -7.49
C PHE A 480 -16.86 13.43 -8.04
N ARG A 481 -16.45 14.69 -7.89
CA ARG A 481 -15.10 15.14 -8.25
C ARG A 481 -14.07 14.73 -7.20
N THR A 482 -12.82 14.57 -7.66
CA THR A 482 -11.65 14.35 -6.79
C THR A 482 -11.32 15.60 -5.99
N TRP A 483 -10.70 15.42 -4.81
CA TRP A 483 -10.23 16.53 -3.96
C TRP A 483 -9.22 17.46 -4.65
N SER A 484 -8.65 17.04 -5.78
CA SER A 484 -7.80 17.86 -6.63
C SER A 484 -8.56 18.85 -7.51
N HIS A 485 -9.89 18.80 -7.56
CA HIS A 485 -10.70 19.71 -8.35
C HIS A 485 -10.80 21.10 -7.72
N ASN A 486 -10.62 22.15 -8.52
CA ASN A 486 -10.52 23.52 -8.00
C ASN A 486 -11.84 24.01 -7.36
N LYS A 487 -13.00 23.66 -7.92
CA LYS A 487 -14.32 24.19 -7.50
C LYS A 487 -15.09 23.27 -6.55
N HIS A 488 -14.87 21.96 -6.65
CA HIS A 488 -15.67 20.95 -5.95
C HIS A 488 -14.79 19.83 -5.37
N PRO A 489 -13.76 20.16 -4.57
CA PRO A 489 -12.89 19.16 -3.97
C PRO A 489 -13.57 18.34 -2.86
N CYS A 490 -14.58 18.88 -2.16
CA CYS A 490 -15.33 18.16 -1.14
C CYS A 490 -16.67 17.66 -1.70
N PRO A 491 -17.05 16.39 -1.50
CA PRO A 491 -18.39 15.93 -1.88
C PRO A 491 -19.47 16.54 -0.97
N LEU A 492 -19.19 16.76 0.32
CA LEU A 492 -20.18 17.11 1.36
C LEU A 492 -20.45 18.61 1.53
N CYS A 493 -19.63 19.50 0.97
CA CYS A 493 -19.87 20.94 1.03
C CYS A 493 -19.34 21.69 -0.19
N THR A 494 -19.64 22.99 -0.29
CA THR A 494 -19.30 23.84 -1.43
C THR A 494 -17.90 24.46 -1.37
N VAL A 495 -17.03 24.02 -0.45
CA VAL A 495 -15.65 24.51 -0.34
C VAL A 495 -14.90 24.36 -1.65
N ASN A 496 -14.05 25.32 -2.00
CA ASN A 496 -13.15 25.25 -3.14
C ASN A 496 -11.74 24.81 -2.70
N GLN A 497 -10.85 24.52 -3.65
CA GLN A 497 -9.54 23.97 -3.34
C GLN A 497 -8.64 24.94 -2.56
N THR A 498 -8.79 26.25 -2.76
CA THR A 498 -8.00 27.26 -2.05
C THR A 498 -8.38 27.34 -0.58
N ASN A 499 -9.67 27.20 -0.28
CA ASN A 499 -10.21 27.35 1.08
C ASN A 499 -10.33 26.02 1.82
N MET A 500 -10.13 24.88 1.15
CA MET A 500 -10.24 23.55 1.74
C MET A 500 -9.35 23.32 2.97
N ARG A 501 -8.26 24.08 3.09
CA ARG A 501 -7.32 24.01 4.22
C ARG A 501 -7.54 25.11 5.27
N ALA A 502 -8.46 26.04 5.03
CA ALA A 502 -8.82 27.09 5.99
C ALA A 502 -9.80 26.52 7.02
N LEU A 503 -9.26 25.78 8.00
CA LEU A 503 -10.07 25.00 8.94
C LEU A 503 -10.48 25.77 10.21
N GLY A 504 -9.85 26.91 10.50
CA GLY A 504 -10.06 27.66 11.75
C GLY A 504 -11.46 28.25 11.95
N THR A 505 -12.33 28.20 10.94
CA THR A 505 -13.72 28.68 11.01
C THR A 505 -14.75 27.55 11.04
N MET A 506 -14.33 26.28 11.10
CA MET A 506 -15.23 25.15 11.32
C MET A 506 -15.71 25.15 12.77
N THR A 507 -16.98 24.88 13.01
CA THR A 507 -17.52 24.64 14.37
C THR A 507 -18.21 23.28 14.44
N LEU A 508 -18.64 22.86 15.62
CA LEU A 508 -19.42 21.61 15.77
C LEU A 508 -20.75 21.66 14.99
N HIS A 509 -21.38 22.83 14.90
CA HIS A 509 -22.73 22.98 14.33
C HIS A 509 -22.74 23.67 12.96
N SER A 510 -21.63 24.25 12.52
CA SER A 510 -21.56 25.00 11.27
C SER A 510 -20.30 24.71 10.46
N CYS A 511 -20.51 24.71 9.14
CA CYS A 511 -19.46 24.75 8.14
C CYS A 511 -19.49 26.16 7.49
N PRO A 512 -18.34 26.85 7.32
CA PRO A 512 -18.27 28.15 6.64
C PRO A 512 -18.66 28.05 5.15
N HIS A 513 -18.79 26.84 4.62
CA HIS A 513 -19.25 26.57 3.28
C HIS A 513 -20.59 25.85 3.33
N SER A 514 -21.54 26.28 2.52
CA SER A 514 -22.86 25.64 2.41
C SER A 514 -22.70 24.14 2.21
N LEU A 515 -23.41 23.36 3.01
CA LEU A 515 -23.45 21.91 2.88
C LEU A 515 -24.06 21.54 1.52
N PHE A 516 -23.60 20.44 0.97
CA PHE A 516 -24.18 19.85 -0.23
C PHE A 516 -24.92 18.60 0.20
N ASP A 517 -26.19 18.80 0.52
CA ASP A 517 -27.09 17.78 1.02
C ASP A 517 -27.79 17.01 -0.11
N GLN A 518 -28.71 16.13 0.28
CA GLN A 518 -29.46 15.30 -0.65
C GLN A 518 -30.34 16.14 -1.59
N THR A 519 -30.96 17.21 -1.09
CA THR A 519 -31.80 18.11 -1.89
C THR A 519 -30.98 18.82 -2.97
N ALA A 520 -29.84 19.41 -2.60
CA ALA A 520 -28.93 20.04 -3.55
C ALA A 520 -28.36 19.03 -4.57
N TYR A 521 -28.18 17.77 -4.19
CA TYR A 521 -27.80 16.69 -5.08
C TYR A 521 -28.89 16.38 -6.12
N GLU A 522 -30.14 16.21 -5.69
CA GLU A 522 -31.28 15.92 -6.58
C GLU A 522 -31.57 17.07 -7.55
N GLU A 523 -31.55 18.32 -7.07
CA GLU A 523 -31.69 19.51 -7.92
C GLU A 523 -30.58 19.57 -8.98
N LEU A 524 -29.34 19.27 -8.58
CA LEU A 524 -28.22 19.22 -9.52
C LEU A 524 -28.39 18.09 -10.55
N LEU A 525 -28.87 16.92 -10.14
CA LEU A 525 -29.14 15.81 -11.06
C LEU A 525 -30.19 16.21 -12.11
N ALA A 526 -31.31 16.78 -11.66
CA ALA A 526 -32.38 17.25 -12.55
C ALA A 526 -31.90 18.34 -13.53
N ALA A 527 -30.96 19.19 -13.10
CA ALA A 527 -30.36 20.19 -13.97
C ALA A 527 -29.37 19.60 -14.99
N THR A 528 -28.59 18.59 -14.59
CA THR A 528 -27.41 18.11 -15.34
C THR A 528 -27.61 16.83 -16.15
N PHE A 529 -28.60 16.01 -15.83
CA PHE A 529 -28.92 14.78 -16.56
C PHE A 529 -30.29 14.94 -17.22
N ARG A 530 -30.32 14.86 -18.55
CA ARG A 530 -31.53 15.06 -19.35
C ARG A 530 -31.94 13.76 -20.01
N GLU A 531 -33.13 13.29 -19.70
CA GLU A 531 -33.75 12.20 -20.44
C GLU A 531 -34.26 12.72 -21.79
N ILE A 532 -33.98 11.95 -22.84
CA ILE A 532 -34.25 12.28 -24.24
C ILE A 532 -34.94 11.09 -24.87
N PHE A 533 -36.17 11.31 -25.34
CA PHE A 533 -36.95 10.35 -26.09
C PHE A 533 -36.51 10.32 -27.56
N VAL A 534 -36.16 9.15 -28.07
CA VAL A 534 -35.80 8.91 -29.47
C VAL A 534 -36.99 8.25 -30.15
N PRO A 535 -37.76 8.98 -30.96
CA PRO A 535 -39.05 8.50 -31.48
C PRO A 535 -38.91 7.49 -32.62
N ASP A 536 -37.91 7.66 -33.49
CA ASP A 536 -37.81 6.94 -34.75
C ASP A 536 -36.36 6.61 -35.14
N GLU A 537 -36.21 5.71 -36.12
CA GLU A 537 -34.92 5.21 -36.60
C GLU A 537 -34.08 6.28 -37.32
N ASP A 538 -34.68 7.25 -38.04
CA ASP A 538 -33.94 8.36 -38.68
C ASP A 538 -33.28 9.24 -37.63
N THR A 539 -34.05 9.63 -36.61
CA THR A 539 -33.56 10.41 -35.48
C THR A 539 -32.42 9.68 -34.76
N LYS A 540 -32.57 8.38 -34.48
CA LYS A 540 -31.51 7.55 -33.89
C LYS A 540 -30.23 7.54 -34.75
N LEU A 541 -30.34 7.30 -36.05
CA LEU A 541 -29.20 7.26 -36.97
C LEU A 541 -28.45 8.59 -37.00
N ARG A 542 -29.18 9.70 -37.06
CA ARG A 542 -28.59 11.06 -37.09
C ARG A 542 -27.89 11.41 -35.77
N ILE A 543 -28.44 11.02 -34.62
CA ILE A 543 -27.78 11.19 -33.32
C ILE A 543 -26.51 10.32 -33.26
N ASN A 544 -26.62 9.04 -33.62
CA ASN A 544 -25.50 8.10 -33.60
C ASN A 544 -24.34 8.58 -34.50
N ALA A 545 -24.65 9.16 -35.66
CA ALA A 545 -23.67 9.77 -36.56
C ALA A 545 -22.86 10.92 -35.91
N GLN A 546 -23.43 11.62 -34.93
CA GLN A 546 -22.79 12.72 -34.19
C GLN A 546 -22.03 12.26 -32.94
N LEU A 547 -22.35 11.10 -32.37
CA LEU A 547 -21.73 10.58 -31.15
C LEU A 547 -20.30 10.10 -31.41
N ARG A 548 -19.33 10.65 -30.67
CA ARG A 548 -17.92 10.24 -30.74
C ARG A 548 -17.30 10.12 -29.37
N TYR A 549 -16.44 9.13 -29.18
CA TYR A 549 -15.67 9.00 -27.96
C TYR A 549 -14.70 10.17 -27.79
N ARG A 550 -14.84 10.91 -26.69
CA ARG A 550 -13.97 12.03 -26.35
C ARG A 550 -13.41 11.87 -24.95
N ARG A 551 -12.07 11.77 -24.84
CA ARG A 551 -11.38 11.74 -23.55
C ARG A 551 -11.75 12.91 -22.63
N PRO A 552 -11.84 14.18 -23.09
CA PRO A 552 -12.23 15.29 -22.22
C PRO A 552 -13.67 15.19 -21.70
N GLY A 553 -14.57 14.61 -22.50
CA GLY A 553 -15.97 14.41 -22.13
C GLY A 553 -16.21 13.17 -21.27
N ARG A 554 -15.23 12.26 -21.20
CA ARG A 554 -15.28 10.97 -20.49
C ARG A 554 -16.37 10.03 -21.03
N GLY A 555 -16.50 9.91 -22.35
CA GLY A 555 -17.45 8.99 -22.99
C GLY A 555 -17.86 9.44 -24.39
N ARG A 556 -18.99 8.91 -24.90
CA ARG A 556 -19.56 9.27 -26.20
C ARG A 556 -20.23 10.64 -26.12
N CYS A 557 -19.70 11.63 -26.83
CA CYS A 557 -20.21 13.01 -26.81
C CYS A 557 -20.67 13.45 -28.20
N LEU A 558 -21.64 14.36 -28.25
CA LEU A 558 -22.11 14.98 -29.50
C LEU A 558 -21.05 15.90 -30.10
N LYS A 559 -20.77 15.70 -31.40
CA LYS A 559 -19.84 16.54 -32.17
C LYS A 559 -20.41 17.93 -32.50
N GLN A 560 -21.72 18.01 -32.72
CA GLN A 560 -22.45 19.22 -33.11
C GLN A 560 -23.77 19.31 -32.33
N ASN A 561 -24.44 20.47 -32.39
CA ASN A 561 -25.79 20.62 -31.85
C ASN A 561 -26.76 19.76 -32.66
N PHE A 562 -27.79 19.23 -32.00
CA PHE A 562 -28.90 18.52 -32.62
C PHE A 562 -30.21 19.20 -32.22
N PRO A 563 -30.63 20.25 -32.97
CA PRO A 563 -31.73 21.13 -32.57
C PRO A 563 -33.07 20.42 -32.41
N LEU A 564 -33.33 19.36 -33.17
CA LEU A 564 -34.59 18.62 -33.17
C LEU A 564 -35.00 18.12 -31.77
N LEU A 565 -34.01 17.74 -30.94
CA LEU A 565 -34.21 17.30 -29.56
C LEU A 565 -33.53 18.24 -28.55
N GLY A 566 -33.19 19.46 -28.97
CA GLY A 566 -32.54 20.47 -28.11
C GLY A 566 -31.14 20.08 -27.62
N LEU A 567 -30.50 19.06 -28.21
CA LEU A 567 -29.20 18.59 -27.73
C LEU A 567 -28.07 19.52 -28.17
N ARG A 568 -27.12 19.77 -27.28
CA ARG A 568 -25.98 20.66 -27.57
C ARG A 568 -24.68 19.88 -27.77
N LYS A 569 -23.78 20.48 -28.56
CA LYS A 569 -22.42 20.00 -28.76
C LYS A 569 -21.73 19.77 -27.42
N GLY A 570 -21.08 18.62 -27.29
CA GLY A 570 -20.31 18.25 -26.11
C GLY A 570 -21.13 17.58 -25.00
N TRP A 571 -22.45 17.50 -25.10
CA TRP A 571 -23.24 16.66 -24.21
C TRP A 571 -22.87 15.19 -24.40
N ARG A 572 -22.73 14.48 -23.28
CA ARG A 572 -22.28 13.08 -23.26
C ARG A 572 -23.48 12.16 -23.10
N LEU A 573 -23.57 11.12 -23.91
CA LEU A 573 -24.50 10.02 -23.71
C LEU A 573 -24.09 9.22 -22.46
N GLU A 574 -25.04 9.06 -21.55
CA GLU A 574 -24.85 8.46 -20.23
C GLU A 574 -25.53 7.08 -20.18
N PRO A 575 -24.92 6.07 -19.51
CA PRO A 575 -25.60 4.84 -19.18
C PRO A 575 -26.90 5.10 -18.39
N SER A 576 -27.96 4.37 -18.73
CA SER A 576 -29.26 4.42 -18.05
C SER A 576 -29.87 3.02 -17.98
N SER A 577 -30.95 2.84 -17.20
CA SER A 577 -31.63 1.53 -17.15
C SER A 577 -32.19 1.08 -18.51
N SER A 578 -32.54 2.02 -19.38
CA SER A 578 -32.97 1.79 -20.77
C SER A 578 -31.81 1.59 -21.76
N LEU A 579 -30.62 2.10 -21.44
CA LEU A 579 -29.41 1.96 -22.25
C LEU A 579 -28.19 1.71 -21.34
N PRO A 580 -28.01 0.49 -20.81
CA PRO A 580 -26.92 0.20 -19.87
C PRO A 580 -25.54 0.31 -20.52
N ASP A 581 -25.41 -0.14 -21.77
CA ASP A 581 -24.23 0.06 -22.59
C ASP A 581 -24.48 1.15 -23.65
N VAL A 582 -23.71 2.24 -23.55
CA VAL A 582 -23.80 3.35 -24.50
C VAL A 582 -23.33 2.99 -25.90
N ASP A 583 -22.57 1.90 -26.09
CA ASP A 583 -22.20 1.40 -27.43
C ASP A 583 -23.37 0.74 -28.14
N ASP A 584 -24.35 0.22 -27.40
CA ASP A 584 -25.56 -0.38 -27.95
C ASP A 584 -26.59 0.64 -28.43
N PHE A 585 -26.32 1.95 -28.32
CA PHE A 585 -27.22 3.01 -28.78
C PHE A 585 -27.72 2.77 -30.22
N ALA A 586 -26.84 2.33 -31.13
CA ALA A 586 -27.21 2.08 -32.52
C ALA A 586 -28.12 0.84 -32.68
N LYS A 587 -28.01 -0.13 -31.76
CA LYS A 587 -28.73 -1.41 -31.77
C LYS A 587 -30.10 -1.32 -31.09
N GLN A 588 -30.37 -0.25 -30.32
CA GLN A 588 -31.66 -0.06 -29.67
C GLN A 588 -32.79 0.05 -30.69
N ARG A 589 -33.94 -0.52 -30.37
CA ARG A 589 -35.16 -0.41 -31.18
C ARG A 589 -35.90 0.87 -30.81
N CYS A 590 -36.32 1.65 -31.80
CA CYS A 590 -37.14 2.84 -31.56
C CYS A 590 -38.62 2.44 -31.37
N PRO A 591 -39.38 3.16 -30.52
CA PRO A 591 -38.94 4.28 -29.70
C PRO A 591 -38.25 3.85 -28.39
N PHE A 592 -37.29 4.65 -27.91
CA PHE A 592 -36.65 4.42 -26.60
C PHE A 592 -36.17 5.73 -25.97
N SER A 593 -35.99 5.74 -24.64
CA SER A 593 -35.39 6.86 -23.91
C SER A 593 -33.90 6.64 -23.67
N CYS A 594 -33.11 7.70 -23.69
CA CYS A 594 -31.70 7.71 -23.31
C CYS A 594 -31.37 8.96 -22.48
N VAL A 595 -30.25 8.96 -21.76
CA VAL A 595 -29.86 10.07 -20.88
C VAL A 595 -28.63 10.78 -21.40
N PHE A 596 -28.63 12.11 -21.40
CA PHE A 596 -27.48 12.95 -21.71
C PHE A 596 -27.01 13.75 -20.50
N TYR A 597 -25.71 13.68 -20.22
CA TYR A 597 -25.02 14.53 -19.27
C TYR A 597 -24.64 15.89 -19.87
N THR A 598 -25.03 16.95 -19.18
CA THR A 598 -24.91 18.35 -19.62
C THR A 598 -23.98 19.20 -18.75
N GLY A 599 -23.49 18.66 -17.62
CA GLY A 599 -22.71 19.41 -16.61
C GLY A 599 -21.30 19.86 -17.03
N GLY A 600 -20.78 19.34 -18.14
CA GLY A 600 -19.54 19.83 -18.75
C GLY A 600 -18.27 19.66 -17.88
N LYS A 601 -17.25 20.50 -18.12
CA LYS A 601 -15.93 20.37 -17.49
C LYS A 601 -15.97 20.64 -15.99
N ASP A 602 -16.82 21.57 -15.55
CA ASP A 602 -16.90 22.07 -14.18
C ASP A 602 -18.01 21.40 -13.35
N GLY A 603 -18.83 20.51 -13.95
CA GLY A 603 -19.93 19.87 -13.25
C GLY A 603 -19.49 19.09 -12.01
N ARG A 604 -20.18 19.30 -10.89
CA ARG A 604 -19.87 18.68 -9.59
C ARG A 604 -20.09 17.17 -9.57
N VAL A 605 -21.20 16.72 -10.17
CA VAL A 605 -21.50 15.30 -10.38
C VAL A 605 -21.19 14.95 -11.84
N LEU A 606 -20.54 13.81 -12.04
CA LEU A 606 -19.90 13.38 -13.26
C LEU A 606 -20.65 12.26 -13.96
N HIS A 607 -21.43 11.46 -13.26
CA HIS A 607 -22.27 10.39 -13.79
C HIS A 607 -23.42 10.09 -12.83
N LEU A 608 -24.46 9.46 -13.34
CA LEU A 608 -25.64 9.09 -12.55
C LEU A 608 -25.38 7.75 -11.86
N SER A 609 -25.28 7.73 -10.53
CA SER A 609 -24.97 6.49 -9.79
C SER A 609 -26.26 5.70 -9.48
N PRO A 610 -26.43 4.46 -9.98
CA PRO A 610 -27.57 3.61 -9.59
C PRO A 610 -27.62 3.32 -8.10
N PHE A 611 -26.46 3.30 -7.44
CA PHE A 611 -26.37 3.06 -6.00
C PHE A 611 -27.10 4.14 -5.19
N LEU A 612 -26.96 5.42 -5.58
CA LEU A 612 -27.67 6.54 -4.94
C LEU A 612 -29.14 6.67 -5.37
N GLN A 613 -29.64 5.77 -6.22
CA GLN A 613 -31.05 5.67 -6.59
C GLN A 613 -31.77 4.57 -5.82
N ILE A 614 -31.07 3.81 -4.97
CA ILE A 614 -31.70 2.87 -4.06
C ILE A 614 -32.46 3.69 -3.00
N PRO A 615 -33.76 3.44 -2.79
CA PRO A 615 -34.52 4.16 -1.77
C PRO A 615 -33.85 4.11 -0.39
N GLY A 616 -33.70 5.26 0.25
CA GLY A 616 -33.02 5.41 1.55
C GLY A 616 -31.50 5.56 1.47
N VAL A 617 -30.86 5.25 0.33
CA VAL A 617 -29.43 5.52 0.14
C VAL A 617 -29.24 6.97 -0.28
N THR A 618 -28.62 7.75 0.59
CA THR A 618 -28.40 9.19 0.40
C THR A 618 -26.96 9.55 0.73
N MET A 619 -26.57 10.81 0.52
CA MET A 619 -25.28 11.30 1.03
C MET A 619 -25.16 11.16 2.57
N ASN A 620 -26.28 11.02 3.28
CA ASN A 620 -26.29 10.75 4.70
C ASN A 620 -26.00 9.29 5.04
N THR A 621 -26.02 8.32 4.11
CA THR A 621 -25.62 6.93 4.43
C THR A 621 -24.12 6.72 4.44
N TRP A 622 -23.33 7.69 3.98
CA TRP A 622 -21.88 7.59 3.88
C TRP A 622 -21.21 7.58 5.26
N CYS A 623 -20.37 6.58 5.47
CA CYS A 623 -19.60 6.31 6.68
C CYS A 623 -18.14 6.75 6.47
N VAL A 624 -17.87 8.04 6.69
CA VAL A 624 -16.51 8.58 6.62
C VAL A 624 -15.67 7.90 7.70
N ASP A 625 -14.81 6.96 7.32
CA ASP A 625 -14.18 6.06 8.28
C ASP A 625 -12.90 6.65 8.89
N VAL A 626 -12.59 6.22 10.12
CA VAL A 626 -11.42 6.67 10.89
C VAL A 626 -10.11 6.10 10.32
N LEU A 627 -10.12 4.94 9.68
CA LEU A 627 -8.92 4.34 9.11
C LEU A 627 -8.34 5.27 8.02
N HIS A 628 -9.15 5.58 7.01
CA HIS A 628 -8.71 6.40 5.90
C HIS A 628 -8.63 7.88 6.26
N THR A 629 -9.55 8.40 7.08
CA THR A 629 -9.68 9.85 7.31
C THR A 629 -8.80 10.36 8.45
N TRP A 630 -8.62 9.56 9.52
CA TRP A 630 -7.80 9.91 10.68
C TRP A 630 -6.40 9.31 10.60
N HIS A 631 -6.28 7.97 10.56
CA HIS A 631 -4.99 7.27 10.61
C HIS A 631 -4.14 7.55 9.37
N TYR A 632 -4.65 7.26 8.16
CA TYR A 632 -3.99 7.63 6.90
C TYR A 632 -4.15 9.12 6.53
N GLY A 633 -4.72 9.93 7.41
CA GLY A 633 -4.94 11.35 7.20
C GLY A 633 -3.97 12.20 8.03
N PRO A 634 -4.50 13.05 8.92
CA PRO A 634 -3.67 14.01 9.64
C PRO A 634 -2.74 13.34 10.66
N MET A 635 -3.10 12.20 11.26
CA MET A 635 -2.23 11.52 12.23
C MET A 635 -0.95 11.00 11.57
N SER A 636 -1.04 10.33 10.42
CA SER A 636 0.15 9.90 9.64
C SER A 636 1.04 11.08 9.25
N THR A 637 0.46 12.24 8.94
CA THR A 637 1.21 13.46 8.59
C THR A 637 1.90 14.08 9.81
N PHE A 638 1.20 14.13 10.94
CA PHE A 638 1.75 14.55 12.22
C PHE A 638 2.93 13.66 12.63
N ILE A 639 2.76 12.34 12.66
CA ILE A 639 3.83 11.40 13.05
C ILE A 639 5.06 11.55 12.15
N ALA A 640 4.86 11.61 10.83
CA ALA A 640 5.98 11.81 9.90
C ALA A 640 6.69 13.16 10.11
N HIS A 641 5.95 14.22 10.45
CA HIS A 641 6.54 15.52 10.76
C HIS A 641 7.33 15.48 12.07
N SER A 642 6.72 14.96 13.14
CA SER A 642 7.34 14.87 14.47
C SER A 642 8.60 14.00 14.46
N LEU A 643 8.56 12.83 13.81
CA LEU A 643 9.75 11.97 13.68
C LEU A 643 10.87 12.65 12.90
N ARG A 644 10.56 13.37 11.81
CA ARG A 644 11.57 14.15 11.08
C ARG A 644 12.16 15.28 11.92
N HIS A 645 11.33 15.90 12.74
CA HIS A 645 11.78 16.94 13.67
C HIS A 645 12.75 16.36 14.70
N LEU A 646 12.40 15.22 15.32
CA LEU A 646 13.28 14.48 16.23
C LEU A 646 14.60 14.08 15.58
N LEU A 647 14.58 13.49 14.37
CA LEU A 647 15.80 13.06 13.66
C LEU A 647 16.75 14.20 13.30
N ARG A 648 16.22 15.43 13.15
CA ARG A 648 17.02 16.63 12.87
C ARG A 648 17.51 17.33 14.13
N SER A 649 16.92 17.01 15.27
CA SER A 649 17.29 17.63 16.54
C SER A 649 18.63 17.09 17.06
N PRO A 650 19.31 17.84 17.95
CA PRO A 650 20.53 17.39 18.63
C PRO A 650 20.36 16.10 19.46
N VAL A 651 19.11 15.66 19.70
CA VAL A 651 18.80 14.44 20.47
C VAL A 651 19.31 13.18 19.78
N TYR A 652 19.07 13.08 18.46
CA TYR A 652 19.41 11.88 17.69
C TYR A 652 20.50 12.13 16.67
N ARG A 653 20.72 13.39 16.27
CA ARG A 653 21.72 13.73 15.28
C ARG A 653 23.13 13.56 15.89
N PRO A 654 24.03 12.77 15.29
CA PRO A 654 25.38 12.61 15.79
C PRO A 654 26.14 13.95 15.79
N SER A 655 26.97 14.18 16.81
CA SER A 655 27.80 15.40 16.93
C SER A 655 29.05 15.40 16.03
N ALA A 656 29.31 14.32 15.29
CA ALA A 656 30.50 14.20 14.44
C ALA A 656 30.39 15.10 13.19
N SER A 657 31.40 15.94 12.97
CA SER A 657 31.47 16.91 11.86
C SER A 657 31.70 16.29 10.49
N ASP A 658 32.23 15.06 10.47
CA ASP A 658 32.78 14.45 9.25
C ASP A 658 31.78 13.53 8.53
N LEU A 659 30.59 13.35 9.11
CA LEU A 659 29.54 12.53 8.51
C LEU A 659 28.81 13.29 7.43
N ASP A 660 28.55 12.63 6.30
CA ASP A 660 27.64 13.18 5.32
C ASP A 660 26.20 13.20 5.86
N LYS A 661 25.33 13.96 5.20
CA LYS A 661 23.94 14.12 5.62
C LYS A 661 23.17 12.79 5.65
N GLU A 662 23.44 11.90 4.71
CA GLU A 662 22.73 10.62 4.59
C GLU A 662 23.16 9.64 5.70
N GLU A 663 24.45 9.60 6.01
CA GLU A 663 25.04 8.84 7.11
C GLU A 663 24.52 9.33 8.46
N ALA A 664 24.50 10.66 8.67
CA ALA A 664 23.94 11.25 9.88
C ALA A 664 22.45 10.92 10.07
N ASP A 665 21.64 10.99 9.00
CA ASP A 665 20.21 10.65 9.06
C ASP A 665 19.99 9.14 9.28
N LYS A 666 20.84 8.26 8.72
CA LYS A 666 20.81 6.81 8.97
C LYS A 666 21.16 6.47 10.42
N LEU A 667 22.21 7.07 10.97
CA LEU A 667 22.60 6.87 12.37
C LEU A 667 21.53 7.37 13.35
N ALA A 668 20.97 8.57 13.10
CA ALA A 668 19.87 9.10 13.90
C ALA A 668 18.66 8.14 13.89
N LEU A 669 18.33 7.58 12.73
CA LEU A 669 17.25 6.60 12.60
C LEU A 669 17.55 5.29 13.33
N LEU A 670 18.80 4.80 13.31
CA LEU A 670 19.19 3.60 14.05
C LEU A 670 18.99 3.79 15.56
N THR A 671 19.39 4.94 16.10
CA THR A 671 19.18 5.28 17.52
C THR A 671 17.69 5.36 17.86
N LEU A 672 16.91 6.05 17.03
CA LEU A 672 15.45 6.13 17.20
C LEU A 672 14.79 4.74 17.16
N ARG A 673 15.24 3.85 16.26
CA ARG A 673 14.76 2.47 16.19
C ARG A 673 15.08 1.71 17.46
N ALA A 674 16.31 1.78 17.98
CA ALA A 674 16.65 1.10 19.24
C ALA A 674 15.73 1.53 20.40
N GLU A 675 15.41 2.83 20.47
CA GLU A 675 14.43 3.34 21.44
C GLU A 675 13.00 2.87 21.17
N LEU A 676 12.57 2.80 19.91
CA LEU A 676 11.25 2.27 19.54
C LEU A 676 11.08 0.81 19.97
N TRP A 677 12.09 -0.02 19.75
CA TRP A 677 12.08 -1.43 20.16
C TRP A 677 12.05 -1.56 21.69
N SER A 678 12.77 -0.68 22.38
CA SER A 678 12.73 -0.60 23.85
C SER A 678 11.36 -0.15 24.36
N TYR A 679 10.72 0.80 23.68
CA TYR A 679 9.37 1.25 23.99
C TYR A 679 8.35 0.12 23.82
N TYR A 680 8.40 -0.63 22.71
CA TYR A 680 7.53 -1.79 22.52
C TYR A 680 7.77 -2.89 23.56
N LYS A 681 9.03 -3.16 23.92
CA LYS A 681 9.36 -4.11 24.99
C LYS A 681 8.72 -3.71 26.31
N ARG A 682 8.89 -2.46 26.76
CA ARG A 682 8.26 -1.93 27.99
C ARG A 682 6.74 -2.01 27.94
N ARG A 683 6.13 -1.69 26.79
CA ARG A 683 4.68 -1.81 26.60
C ARG A 683 4.17 -3.26 26.75
N ARG A 684 4.95 -4.26 26.32
CA ARG A 684 4.60 -5.68 26.49
C ARG A 684 4.81 -6.20 27.92
N GLU A 685 5.73 -5.59 28.66
CA GLU A 685 6.02 -5.91 30.07
C GLU A 685 4.97 -5.32 31.00
N ASN A 686 4.53 -4.09 30.73
CA ASN A 686 3.52 -3.38 31.53
C ASN A 686 2.06 -3.66 31.10
N ASP A 687 1.83 -4.71 30.31
CA ASP A 687 0.51 -5.09 29.79
C ASP A 687 -0.20 -6.04 30.76
N GLU A 688 -0.53 -5.55 31.96
CA GLU A 688 -1.16 -6.34 33.04
C GLU A 688 -2.47 -7.01 32.58
N ASP A 689 -3.26 -6.32 31.76
CA ASP A 689 -4.55 -6.79 31.23
C ASP A 689 -4.43 -7.63 29.94
N GLY A 690 -3.20 -7.79 29.40
CA GLY A 690 -2.96 -8.50 28.13
C GLY A 690 -3.59 -7.84 26.90
N MET A 691 -4.04 -6.59 27.01
CA MET A 691 -4.78 -5.88 25.96
C MET A 691 -3.85 -5.43 24.83
N TRP A 692 -2.64 -4.99 25.15
CA TRP A 692 -1.64 -4.61 24.17
C TRP A 692 -1.11 -5.83 23.40
N ARG A 693 -0.90 -6.98 24.04
CA ARG A 693 -0.52 -8.23 23.37
C ARG A 693 -1.59 -8.73 22.39
N LYS A 694 -2.86 -8.46 22.67
CA LYS A 694 -3.99 -8.87 21.81
C LYS A 694 -4.25 -7.89 20.65
N LYS A 695 -4.02 -6.59 20.84
CA LYS A 695 -4.49 -5.53 19.90
C LYS A 695 -3.42 -4.50 19.50
N GLY A 696 -2.28 -4.48 20.16
CA GLY A 696 -1.16 -3.60 19.86
C GLY A 696 -0.54 -3.93 18.50
N THR A 697 -0.05 -2.91 17.81
CA THR A 697 0.64 -3.09 16.53
C THR A 697 1.99 -2.42 16.55
N GLU A 698 2.96 -3.08 15.93
CA GLU A 698 4.38 -2.71 15.96
C GLU A 698 4.88 -2.44 14.55
N VAL A 699 5.71 -1.41 14.41
CA VAL A 699 6.43 -1.14 13.17
C VAL A 699 7.73 -1.94 13.18
N TRP A 700 7.74 -3.04 12.43
CA TRP A 700 8.89 -3.95 12.32
C TRP A 700 10.13 -3.30 11.69
N ASN A 701 9.94 -2.38 10.74
CA ASN A 701 11.06 -1.78 10.01
C ASN A 701 10.82 -0.30 9.67
N LEU A 702 11.03 0.60 10.63
CA LEU A 702 11.00 2.04 10.37
C LEU A 702 12.19 2.44 9.50
N SER A 703 11.92 3.06 8.34
CA SER A 703 12.93 3.43 7.34
C SER A 703 12.82 4.90 6.90
N LEU A 704 13.91 5.48 6.41
CA LEU A 704 13.90 6.85 5.87
C LEU A 704 12.93 7.00 4.68
N THR A 705 12.74 5.94 3.88
CA THR A 705 11.78 5.95 2.76
C THR A 705 10.32 6.06 3.22
N MET A 706 10.00 5.56 4.42
CA MET A 706 8.68 5.76 5.04
C MET A 706 8.46 7.22 5.49
N LEU A 707 9.54 7.94 5.79
CA LEU A 707 9.54 9.33 6.29
C LEU A 707 9.81 10.38 5.20
N ALA A 708 10.25 9.97 4.01
CA ALA A 708 10.63 10.88 2.93
C ALA A 708 9.46 11.73 2.38
N GLY A 709 8.23 11.28 2.58
CA GLY A 709 7.02 11.92 2.07
C GLY A 709 6.45 13.02 2.97
N LYS A 710 5.26 13.51 2.59
CA LYS A 710 4.45 14.38 3.47
C LYS A 710 3.80 13.61 4.61
N TYR A 711 3.49 12.33 4.38
CA TYR A 711 2.81 11.44 5.30
C TYR A 711 3.64 10.16 5.49
N LEU A 712 3.41 9.48 6.61
CA LEU A 712 4.06 8.22 6.96
C LEU A 712 3.50 7.08 6.09
N LYS A 713 4.39 6.32 5.43
CA LYS A 713 4.03 5.09 4.70
C LYS A 713 4.03 3.86 5.62
N ALA A 714 3.23 3.90 6.68
CA ALA A 714 2.97 2.76 7.58
C ALA A 714 1.51 2.31 7.41
N LYS A 715 1.16 1.11 7.89
CA LYS A 715 -0.24 0.68 7.96
C LYS A 715 -1.03 1.56 8.93
N ALA A 716 -2.36 1.59 8.80
CA ALA A 716 -3.19 2.42 9.67
C ALA A 716 -3.05 2.04 11.16
N ALA A 717 -3.08 0.73 11.46
CA ALA A 717 -2.90 0.25 12.83
C ALA A 717 -1.50 0.60 13.37
N GLU A 718 -0.45 0.37 12.56
CA GLU A 718 0.93 0.76 12.88
C GLU A 718 1.05 2.28 13.17
N THR A 719 0.31 3.10 12.42
CA THR A 719 0.26 4.56 12.62
C THR A 719 -0.35 4.90 13.98
N HIS A 720 -1.45 4.23 14.36
CA HIS A 720 -2.04 4.38 15.69
C HIS A 720 -1.04 3.98 16.79
N GLY A 721 -0.36 2.84 16.64
CA GLY A 721 0.64 2.36 17.60
C GLY A 721 1.85 3.28 17.76
N LEU A 722 2.23 4.02 16.70
CA LEU A 722 3.33 4.98 16.74
C LEU A 722 2.99 6.31 17.44
N LEU A 723 1.72 6.71 17.54
CA LEU A 723 1.34 7.98 18.15
C LEU A 723 1.88 8.09 19.60
N GLY A 724 1.63 7.06 20.41
CA GLY A 724 2.09 7.03 21.80
C GLY A 724 3.61 7.07 21.93
N PHE A 725 4.34 6.40 21.02
CA PHE A 725 5.80 6.47 20.99
C PHE A 725 6.30 7.88 20.68
N VAL A 726 5.72 8.54 19.67
CA VAL A 726 6.12 9.91 19.29
C VAL A 726 5.91 10.89 20.44
N VAL A 727 4.76 10.82 21.12
CA VAL A 727 4.47 11.67 22.28
C VAL A 727 5.46 11.42 23.42
N ASP A 728 5.71 10.15 23.75
CA ASP A 728 6.69 9.74 24.77
C ASP A 728 8.12 10.25 24.45
N ARG A 729 8.54 10.23 23.18
CA ARG A 729 9.85 10.78 22.77
C ARG A 729 9.91 12.30 22.85
N LEU A 730 8.87 13.00 22.38
CA LEU A 730 8.79 14.46 22.48
C LEU A 730 8.82 14.93 23.94
N GLU A 731 8.15 14.18 24.83
CA GLU A 731 8.12 14.46 26.27
C GLU A 731 9.46 14.17 26.95
N LYS A 732 10.04 12.98 26.74
CA LYS A 732 11.34 12.60 27.33
C LYS A 732 12.44 13.61 26.99
N HIS A 733 12.43 14.10 25.76
CA HIS A 733 13.47 15.02 25.26
C HIS A 733 13.04 16.49 25.30
N ALA A 734 11.92 16.83 25.95
CA ALA A 734 11.39 18.18 25.99
C ALA A 734 12.43 19.21 26.47
N HIS A 735 13.22 18.91 27.50
CA HIS A 735 14.24 19.82 28.03
C HIS A 735 15.32 20.22 27.00
N VAL A 736 15.77 19.27 26.16
CA VAL A 736 16.74 19.52 25.07
C VAL A 736 16.06 20.21 23.89
N LEU A 737 14.83 19.83 23.58
CA LEU A 737 14.09 20.34 22.44
C LEU A 737 13.57 21.78 22.67
N LEU A 738 13.24 22.14 23.91
CA LEU A 738 12.76 23.47 24.31
C LEU A 738 13.89 24.50 24.53
N SER A 739 15.14 24.05 24.60
CA SER A 739 16.33 24.92 24.64
C SER A 739 16.89 25.21 23.24
N ALA A 740 16.36 24.55 22.21
CA ALA A 740 16.79 24.72 20.83
C ALA A 740 16.04 25.87 20.12
N GLU A 741 16.59 26.31 18.97
CA GLU A 741 16.05 27.36 18.08
C GLU A 741 14.58 27.13 17.65
N HIS A 742 14.04 25.92 17.84
CA HIS A 742 12.67 25.52 17.47
C HIS A 742 11.78 25.14 18.67
N ALA A 743 12.06 25.65 19.88
CA ALA A 743 11.33 25.33 21.11
C ALA A 743 9.80 25.38 20.97
N ASN A 744 9.27 26.44 20.35
CA ASN A 744 7.83 26.61 20.14
C ASN A 744 7.22 25.49 19.28
N THR A 745 7.94 25.02 18.26
CA THR A 745 7.49 23.92 17.40
C THR A 745 7.39 22.63 18.20
N CYS A 746 8.35 22.34 19.08
CA CYS A 746 8.31 21.15 19.92
C CYS A 746 7.15 21.17 20.92
N ASP A 747 6.88 22.32 21.56
CA ASP A 747 5.70 22.48 22.44
C ASP A 747 4.39 22.21 21.68
N PHE A 748 4.25 22.81 20.49
CA PHE A 748 3.06 22.59 19.67
C PHE A 748 2.92 21.13 19.24
N LEU A 749 4.01 20.46 18.84
CA LEU A 749 3.97 19.04 18.47
C LEU A 749 3.60 18.14 19.65
N LEU A 750 4.16 18.38 20.84
CA LEU A 750 3.85 17.61 22.04
C LEU A 750 2.37 17.76 22.43
N ARG A 751 1.87 19.00 22.47
CA ARG A 751 0.48 19.30 22.80
C ARG A 751 -0.49 18.80 21.74
N ALA A 752 -0.10 18.84 20.46
CA ALA A 752 -0.87 18.24 19.37
C ALA A 752 -0.96 16.73 19.57
N GLY A 753 0.16 16.05 19.80
CA GLY A 753 0.18 14.61 20.03
C GLY A 753 -0.68 14.18 21.22
N ARG A 754 -0.67 14.93 22.32
CA ARG A 754 -1.58 14.70 23.46
C ARG A 754 -3.05 14.87 23.07
N ALA A 755 -3.40 15.95 22.36
CA ALA A 755 -4.77 16.15 21.88
C ALA A 755 -5.23 15.04 20.92
N ALA A 756 -4.32 14.48 20.10
CA ALA A 756 -4.62 13.32 19.26
C ALA A 756 -4.85 12.03 20.08
N MET A 757 -4.08 11.82 21.16
CA MET A 757 -4.29 10.70 22.09
C MET A 757 -5.63 10.83 22.83
N ASP A 758 -5.97 12.05 23.26
CA ASP A 758 -7.27 12.33 23.90
C ASP A 758 -8.43 12.08 22.93
N PHE A 759 -8.29 12.48 21.66
CA PHE A 759 -9.27 12.19 20.61
C PHE A 759 -9.49 10.67 20.44
N ASP A 760 -8.40 9.89 20.37
CA ASP A 760 -8.48 8.43 20.31
C ASP A 760 -9.12 7.84 21.58
N ALA A 761 -8.81 8.38 22.77
CA ALA A 761 -9.39 7.94 24.03
C ALA A 761 -10.91 8.19 24.10
N VAL A 762 -11.38 9.37 23.66
CA VAL A 762 -12.81 9.68 23.60
C VAL A 762 -13.53 8.74 22.63
N MET A 763 -12.97 8.48 21.44
CA MET A 763 -13.53 7.48 20.52
C MET A 763 -13.51 6.06 21.11
N ALA A 764 -12.45 5.71 21.84
CA ALA A 764 -12.29 4.36 22.38
C ALA A 764 -13.28 4.06 23.52
N ASN A 765 -13.54 5.05 24.38
CA ASN A 765 -14.43 4.96 25.53
C ASN A 765 -15.88 5.32 25.20
N GLY A 766 -16.13 5.94 24.04
CA GLY A 766 -17.47 6.36 23.63
C GLY A 766 -18.40 5.18 23.30
N PRO A 767 -19.69 5.25 23.70
CA PRO A 767 -20.69 4.25 23.33
C PRO A 767 -20.95 4.23 21.81
N ARG A 768 -21.69 3.22 21.31
CA ARG A 768 -22.07 3.14 19.89
C ARG A 768 -22.89 4.35 19.44
N ALA A 769 -23.87 4.77 20.25
CA ALA A 769 -24.64 5.98 20.01
C ALA A 769 -23.94 7.14 20.70
N ILE A 770 -23.55 8.17 19.94
CA ILE A 770 -22.86 9.35 20.46
C ILE A 770 -23.89 10.46 20.65
N ASP A 771 -23.91 11.08 21.84
CA ASP A 771 -24.69 12.29 22.10
C ASP A 771 -23.89 13.56 21.70
N GLU A 772 -24.53 14.72 21.79
CA GLU A 772 -23.88 16.00 21.47
C GLU A 772 -22.67 16.31 22.36
N ARG A 773 -22.68 15.87 23.63
CA ARG A 773 -21.58 16.08 24.56
C ARG A 773 -20.33 15.32 24.12
N PHE A 774 -20.46 14.02 23.83
CA PHE A 774 -19.37 13.21 23.31
C PHE A 774 -18.87 13.73 21.95
N CYS A 775 -19.79 14.19 21.10
CA CYS A 775 -19.45 14.80 19.82
C CYS A 775 -18.65 16.10 20.00
N GLY A 776 -19.03 16.94 20.97
CA GLY A 776 -18.29 18.15 21.35
C GLY A 776 -16.88 17.84 21.84
N MET A 777 -16.70 16.82 22.68
CA MET A 777 -15.36 16.38 23.11
C MET A 777 -14.49 15.94 21.92
N LEU A 778 -15.04 15.14 21.00
CA LEU A 778 -14.33 14.77 19.77
C LEU A 778 -13.91 15.99 18.96
N PHE A 779 -14.82 16.95 18.80
CA PHE A 779 -14.54 18.20 18.10
C PHE A 779 -13.44 19.00 18.78
N ASP A 780 -13.49 19.20 20.09
CA ASP A 780 -12.54 20.02 20.85
C ASP A 780 -11.12 19.45 20.79
N HIS A 781 -10.96 18.15 21.01
CA HIS A 781 -9.65 17.50 20.91
C HIS A 781 -9.10 17.53 19.48
N TYR A 782 -9.95 17.27 18.48
CA TYR A 782 -9.54 17.32 17.07
C TYR A 782 -9.18 18.75 16.61
N ASN A 783 -9.99 19.74 16.96
CA ASN A 783 -9.76 21.14 16.62
C ASN A 783 -8.48 21.66 17.28
N ARG A 784 -8.25 21.32 18.56
CA ARG A 784 -7.01 21.61 19.27
C ARG A 784 -5.81 20.97 18.55
N PHE A 785 -5.91 19.69 18.19
CA PHE A 785 -4.87 18.98 17.45
C PHE A 785 -4.53 19.67 16.11
N ILE A 786 -5.54 20.05 15.31
CA ILE A 786 -5.34 20.70 14.01
C ILE A 786 -4.74 22.10 14.16
N CYS A 787 -5.25 22.92 15.09
CA CYS A 787 -4.70 24.26 15.36
C CYS A 787 -3.23 24.19 15.77
N LEU A 788 -2.86 23.21 16.61
CA LEU A 788 -1.47 23.02 17.05
C LEU A 788 -0.59 22.46 15.92
N CYS A 789 -1.11 21.54 15.11
CA CYS A 789 -0.42 21.05 13.91
C CYS A 789 -0.09 22.20 12.93
N GLU A 790 -1.06 23.08 12.67
CA GLU A 790 -0.85 24.24 11.80
C GLU A 790 0.24 25.16 12.33
N ARG A 791 0.20 25.48 13.64
CA ARG A 791 1.24 26.27 14.31
C ARG A 791 2.62 25.61 14.32
N ALA A 792 2.67 24.29 14.37
CA ALA A 792 3.90 23.51 14.26
C ALA A 792 4.42 23.36 12.82
N GLY A 793 3.71 23.89 11.80
CA GLY A 793 4.11 23.75 10.40
C GLY A 793 3.85 22.37 9.81
N VAL A 794 2.96 21.57 10.42
CA VAL A 794 2.51 20.29 9.88
C VAL A 794 1.62 20.54 8.66
N ALA A 795 1.89 19.85 7.55
CA ALA A 795 1.13 20.03 6.32
C ALA A 795 -0.29 19.49 6.44
N LEU A 796 -1.31 20.35 6.35
CA LEU A 796 -2.71 19.94 6.40
C LEU A 796 -3.16 19.28 5.08
N LEU A 797 -3.63 18.04 5.16
CA LEU A 797 -4.18 17.28 4.04
C LEU A 797 -5.68 17.58 3.83
N PRO A 798 -6.24 17.37 2.63
CA PRO A 798 -7.69 17.43 2.39
C PRO A 798 -8.52 16.59 3.37
N LYS A 799 -7.97 15.47 3.85
CA LYS A 799 -8.60 14.61 4.85
C LYS A 799 -8.87 15.33 6.18
N CYS A 800 -8.14 16.40 6.51
CA CYS A 800 -8.43 17.20 7.70
C CYS A 800 -9.81 17.87 7.63
N HIS A 801 -10.19 18.35 6.44
CA HIS A 801 -11.52 18.90 6.21
C HIS A 801 -12.60 17.80 6.31
N MET A 802 -12.32 16.61 5.79
CA MET A 802 -13.24 15.47 5.85
C MET A 802 -13.47 14.96 7.29
N MET A 803 -12.45 15.04 8.16
CA MET A 803 -12.59 14.72 9.59
C MET A 803 -13.63 15.61 10.29
N TYR A 804 -13.70 16.89 9.97
CA TYR A 804 -14.73 17.75 10.55
C TYR A 804 -16.13 17.28 10.17
N HIS A 805 -16.37 16.93 8.90
CA HIS A 805 -17.65 16.35 8.48
C HIS A 805 -17.95 15.03 9.19
N MET A 806 -16.94 14.18 9.41
CA MET A 806 -17.09 12.93 10.17
C MET A 806 -17.56 13.22 11.61
N ILE A 807 -16.90 14.16 12.30
CA ILE A 807 -17.25 14.53 13.68
C ILE A 807 -18.65 15.15 13.73
N GLN A 808 -18.94 16.15 12.89
CA GLN A 808 -20.25 16.80 12.84
C GLN A 808 -21.42 15.82 12.60
N ARG A 809 -21.15 14.71 11.91
CA ARG A 809 -22.14 13.65 11.62
C ARG A 809 -22.18 12.54 12.67
N ALA A 810 -21.27 12.53 13.65
CA ALA A 810 -21.13 11.44 14.62
C ALA A 810 -22.37 11.28 15.52
N VAL A 811 -23.13 12.35 15.80
CA VAL A 811 -24.39 12.25 16.55
C VAL A 811 -25.40 11.38 15.79
N GLN A 812 -25.53 11.57 14.48
CA GLN A 812 -26.46 10.80 13.64
C GLN A 812 -25.91 9.41 13.29
N LYS A 813 -24.59 9.29 13.11
CA LYS A 813 -23.93 8.04 12.69
C LYS A 813 -23.49 7.13 13.82
N GLY A 814 -23.49 7.63 15.04
CA GLY A 814 -22.83 6.98 16.15
C GLY A 814 -21.31 7.00 16.01
N ASN A 815 -20.67 6.22 16.87
CA ASN A 815 -19.22 6.23 17.03
C ASN A 815 -18.49 5.78 15.76
N PRO A 816 -17.61 6.65 15.18
CA PRO A 816 -16.83 6.33 13.99
C PRO A 816 -16.00 5.04 14.06
N ARG A 817 -15.63 4.59 15.25
CA ARG A 817 -14.97 3.31 15.46
C ARG A 817 -15.80 2.12 14.99
N MET A 818 -17.13 2.19 15.13
CA MET A 818 -18.06 1.08 14.89
C MET A 818 -18.28 0.77 13.41
N TYR A 819 -18.02 1.72 12.53
CA TYR A 819 -18.11 1.56 11.08
C TYR A 819 -16.76 1.72 10.37
N SER A 820 -15.65 1.62 11.12
CA SER A 820 -14.32 1.55 10.54
C SER A 820 -14.14 0.35 9.60
N THR A 821 -13.18 0.46 8.68
CA THR A 821 -12.97 -0.50 7.58
C THR A 821 -11.79 -1.43 7.79
N TYR A 822 -11.30 -1.59 9.03
CA TYR A 822 -10.14 -2.44 9.33
C TYR A 822 -10.34 -3.91 8.95
N ILE A 823 -11.52 -4.46 9.23
CA ILE A 823 -11.88 -5.84 8.87
C ILE A 823 -11.98 -5.96 7.34
N ASP A 824 -12.63 -4.98 6.73
CA ASP A 824 -12.84 -4.92 5.29
C ASP A 824 -11.50 -4.89 4.53
N GLU A 825 -10.53 -4.07 4.97
CA GLU A 825 -9.19 -3.95 4.38
C GLU A 825 -8.35 -5.22 4.61
N SER A 826 -8.52 -5.90 5.75
CA SER A 826 -7.86 -7.19 6.01
C SER A 826 -8.34 -8.27 5.03
N LEU A 827 -9.64 -8.32 4.75
CA LEU A 827 -10.23 -9.25 3.78
C LEU A 827 -9.80 -8.92 2.34
N ASN A 828 -9.74 -7.63 2.00
CA ASN A 828 -9.11 -7.16 0.76
C ASN A 828 -7.66 -7.66 0.63
N GLY A 829 -6.88 -7.65 1.72
CA GLY A 829 -5.52 -8.18 1.76
C GLY A 829 -5.44 -9.68 1.43
N LEU A 830 -6.37 -10.47 1.97
CA LEU A 830 -6.50 -11.90 1.67
C LEU A 830 -6.88 -12.15 0.20
N ILE A 831 -7.89 -11.44 -0.30
CA ILE A 831 -8.30 -11.55 -1.70
C ILE A 831 -7.17 -11.12 -2.64
N ALA A 832 -6.39 -10.10 -2.29
CA ALA A 832 -5.20 -9.72 -3.04
C ALA A 832 -4.12 -10.82 -3.07
N GLN A 833 -3.96 -11.60 -1.99
CA GLN A 833 -3.07 -12.77 -2.00
C GLN A 833 -3.58 -13.86 -2.96
N ILE A 834 -4.87 -14.16 -2.93
CA ILE A 834 -5.50 -15.11 -3.86
C ILE A 834 -5.29 -14.64 -5.29
N CYS A 835 -5.62 -13.38 -5.59
CA CYS A 835 -5.48 -12.79 -6.92
C CYS A 835 -4.03 -12.82 -7.43
N ARG A 836 -3.03 -12.69 -6.54
CA ARG A 836 -1.60 -12.83 -6.88
C ARG A 836 -1.19 -14.24 -7.26
N SER A 837 -1.83 -15.25 -6.67
CA SER A 837 -1.52 -16.66 -6.92
C SER A 837 -2.06 -17.18 -8.26
N VAL A 838 -2.93 -16.40 -8.92
CA VAL A 838 -3.69 -16.84 -10.09
C VAL A 838 -3.10 -16.29 -11.40
N HIS A 839 -3.00 -17.15 -12.41
CA HIS A 839 -2.55 -16.76 -13.74
C HIS A 839 -3.58 -15.87 -14.46
N ARG A 840 -3.08 -14.87 -15.22
CA ARG A 840 -3.91 -13.86 -15.90
C ARG A 840 -5.00 -14.44 -16.81
N ARG A 841 -4.71 -15.51 -17.56
CA ARG A 841 -5.63 -16.06 -18.58
C ARG A 841 -6.88 -16.73 -17.97
N GLY A 842 -6.77 -17.26 -16.76
CA GLY A 842 -7.86 -17.93 -16.05
C GLY A 842 -8.34 -17.16 -14.82
N TRP A 843 -8.06 -15.85 -14.76
CA TRP A 843 -8.12 -15.09 -13.51
C TRP A 843 -9.48 -15.18 -12.82
N ALA A 844 -10.57 -14.88 -13.52
CA ALA A 844 -11.91 -14.88 -12.94
C ALA A 844 -12.31 -16.27 -12.41
N LEU A 845 -12.17 -17.31 -13.24
CA LEU A 845 -12.58 -18.66 -12.90
C LEU A 845 -11.77 -19.24 -11.73
N GLU A 846 -10.46 -19.03 -11.73
CA GLU A 846 -9.57 -19.61 -10.73
C GLU A 846 -9.62 -18.84 -9.41
N VAL A 847 -9.81 -17.51 -9.44
CA VAL A 847 -10.11 -16.73 -8.22
C VAL A 847 -11.43 -17.20 -7.61
N TYR A 848 -12.48 -17.35 -8.42
CA TYR A 848 -13.77 -17.87 -7.95
C TYR A 848 -13.62 -19.27 -7.33
N ARG A 849 -12.91 -20.19 -8.00
CA ARG A 849 -12.66 -21.55 -7.49
C ARG A 849 -11.94 -21.52 -6.14
N LYS A 850 -10.89 -20.71 -6.00
CA LYS A 850 -10.13 -20.60 -4.73
C LYS A 850 -10.98 -20.01 -3.60
N LEU A 851 -11.81 -19.01 -3.90
CA LEU A 851 -12.75 -18.46 -2.91
C LEU A 851 -13.77 -19.51 -2.46
N ALA A 852 -14.37 -20.25 -3.40
CA ALA A 852 -15.31 -21.32 -3.09
C ALA A 852 -14.69 -22.43 -2.21
N MET A 853 -13.44 -22.83 -2.49
CA MET A 853 -12.73 -23.78 -1.64
C MET A 853 -12.54 -23.25 -0.22
N MET A 854 -12.22 -21.97 -0.05
CA MET A 854 -12.05 -21.37 1.28
C MET A 854 -13.36 -21.35 2.08
N GLU A 855 -14.50 -21.09 1.43
CA GLU A 855 -15.81 -21.17 2.07
C GLU A 855 -16.12 -22.60 2.54
N CYS A 856 -15.83 -23.61 1.72
CA CYS A 856 -16.01 -25.01 2.12
C CYS A 856 -15.17 -25.38 3.35
N PHE A 857 -13.89 -24.99 3.40
CA PHE A 857 -13.04 -25.25 4.56
C PHE A 857 -13.49 -24.51 5.82
N GLN A 858 -13.99 -23.28 5.69
CA GLN A 858 -14.54 -22.54 6.83
C GLN A 858 -15.83 -23.17 7.35
N GLN A 859 -16.66 -23.71 6.47
CA GLN A 859 -17.90 -24.37 6.86
C GLN A 859 -17.61 -25.70 7.55
N GLU A 860 -16.71 -26.54 7.01
CA GLU A 860 -16.26 -27.77 7.67
C GLU A 860 -15.58 -27.53 9.02
N ALA A 861 -14.88 -26.41 9.20
CA ALA A 861 -14.26 -26.04 10.48
C ALA A 861 -15.25 -25.43 11.50
N ASN A 862 -16.42 -24.97 11.07
CA ASN A 862 -17.49 -24.48 11.95
C ASN A 862 -18.49 -25.58 12.31
N ASP A 863 -18.63 -26.60 11.44
CA ASP A 863 -19.47 -27.77 11.66
C ASP A 863 -18.76 -28.84 12.53
N ARG A 864 -17.44 -28.73 12.67
CA ARG A 864 -16.60 -29.44 13.66
C ARG A 864 -16.47 -28.60 14.92
#